data_AF-A0AAV1F0M6-F1
#
_entry.id   AF-A0AAV1F0M6-F1
#
_cell.length_a   1.000
_cell.length_b   1.000
_cell.length_c   1.000
_cell.angle_alpha   90.00
_cell.angle_beta   90.00
_cell.angle_gamma   90.00
#
_symmetry.space_group_name_H-M   'P 1'
#
loop_
_entity.id
_entity.type
_entity.pdbx_description
1 polymer ?
#
loop_
_entity_poly.entity_id
_entity_poly.type
_entity_poly.pdbx_seq_one_letter_code
_entity_poly.pdbx_strand_id
1 'polypeptide(L)'
;MFLLPALLFILWGGTGLCLEEDGGFHFKGDIRHYAVTNGTVYIATEEMLYQLSHDLTLVQSLTQRGILEDALQSFNATFSVNVLLPLVADNNLITCGLTDNGCGYCELLDLKNISNVLYRELIQVGSLRRSSASVSFLVNVETQTRTETYILAAVQQHRVEPTKDICPSVSAAVSLHNTNNDQIGQIFSIRSEDRNPEIKLEGDAEFVDGFQINSIIYLFSNLPSKYERNKVRLLWLDGKGGKGRTVRSLRGATLSVSDGGEDRRLIASSVIPGGPPVLWSGVFSVGEGQTNTELVVFDISPDLRGRTDVDPDFCFDCVARNRPTPNILKPKAVIFRQNYMTSVLAVRQKAWIVFFIGTGDGQLIKLAVDKNYQTICPKVLYKTSDDRQVFSKLRLDQVDLKHVYVPFQNQINRVPVSKCSTYKTVQDCLSAQDPYCVWCGPERSCTFEENCQGSDWLSIPDDSQHKMVSYQVTQDQTGQNTLNIQVHVTGGEMALSNFACHFSTSSTERFKMENPRPQFPHCSSTLEASTLPAGGLPIVVKIRLGSSQLIERLNLLNCTDISGPSTPVQCQKCINAGCAWNTSGCFWANQGVRNDSVCQMMESSMDFPRPQISSITPSVVSFHGKNHAVLSGRNLSSVIRVRIQADLECTQQESPVWSNTGETLMFHIPSAKFKGVAKVCALLPDGSCHGNTFITYRSAPSCPSISPESTWFSGKRKITISGSHLEFVEAVIHSKVLQEVRLAGNDNNQKKEDKLEMTKAELSVWGVHEGKKYPCIMTNMP
;
A
#
# COMPACT_ATOMS: atom_id res chain seq x y z
N MET A 1 38.14 -50.81 -41.94
CA MET A 1 36.76 -51.31 -42.14
C MET A 1 36.07 -51.31 -40.78
N PHE A 2 34.79 -50.92 -40.76
CA PHE A 2 33.86 -50.73 -39.64
C PHE A 2 33.64 -49.29 -39.14
N LEU A 3 32.45 -48.84 -39.52
CA LEU A 3 31.67 -47.68 -39.10
C LEU A 3 31.34 -47.73 -37.60
N LEU A 4 31.19 -46.54 -37.00
CA LEU A 4 30.36 -46.32 -35.82
C LEU A 4 29.53 -45.04 -36.07
N PRO A 5 28.19 -45.14 -36.22
CA PRO A 5 27.32 -44.00 -36.43
C PRO A 5 26.89 -43.37 -35.10
N ALA A 6 26.67 -42.06 -35.15
CA ALA A 6 26.15 -41.22 -34.09
C ALA A 6 24.78 -41.70 -33.57
N LEU A 7 24.66 -41.81 -32.25
CA LEU A 7 23.36 -41.86 -31.57
C LEU A 7 22.83 -40.43 -31.41
N LEU A 8 21.66 -40.17 -32.02
CA LEU A 8 20.80 -39.03 -31.70
C LEU A 8 20.39 -39.11 -30.22
N PHE A 9 20.84 -38.14 -29.42
CA PHE A 9 20.12 -37.77 -28.19
C PHE A 9 19.07 -36.72 -28.57
N ILE A 10 17.82 -37.18 -28.68
CA ILE A 10 16.65 -36.29 -28.63
C ILE A 10 16.51 -35.84 -27.17
N LEU A 11 17.11 -34.71 -26.83
CA LEU A 11 16.75 -33.97 -25.63
C LEU A 11 15.38 -33.34 -25.88
N TRP A 12 14.33 -33.99 -25.38
CA TRP A 12 13.11 -33.28 -25.02
C TRP A 12 13.48 -32.25 -23.96
N GLY A 13 13.75 -31.02 -24.41
CA GLY A 13 13.82 -29.86 -23.56
C GLY A 13 12.43 -29.66 -22.95
N GLY A 14 12.26 -30.10 -21.72
CA GLY A 14 11.18 -29.59 -20.88
C GLY A 14 11.26 -28.07 -20.88
N THR A 15 10.10 -27.43 -21.02
CA THR A 15 9.97 -25.97 -20.94
C THR A 15 10.59 -25.50 -19.63
N GLY A 16 11.80 -24.95 -19.73
CA GLY A 16 12.41 -24.22 -18.64
C GLY A 16 11.54 -23.00 -18.38
N LEU A 17 10.76 -23.05 -17.30
CA LEU A 17 10.25 -21.85 -16.66
C LEU A 17 11.49 -21.02 -16.29
N CYS A 18 11.74 -19.96 -17.04
CA CYS A 18 12.65 -18.92 -16.60
C CYS A 18 12.07 -18.36 -15.29
N LEU A 19 12.79 -18.59 -14.18
CA LEU A 19 12.61 -17.81 -12.97
C LEU A 19 12.88 -16.35 -13.32
N GLU A 20 11.82 -15.56 -13.56
CA GLU A 20 11.91 -14.12 -13.37
C GLU A 20 12.29 -13.85 -11.91
N GLU A 21 13.17 -12.87 -11.69
CA GLU A 21 13.75 -12.48 -10.39
C GLU A 21 12.72 -12.04 -9.31
N ASP A 22 11.41 -12.22 -9.53
CA ASP A 22 10.33 -11.65 -8.74
C ASP A 22 9.78 -12.53 -7.61
N GLY A 23 10.33 -13.73 -7.39
CA GLY A 23 10.01 -14.56 -6.20
C GLY A 23 8.53 -14.90 -6.02
N GLY A 24 7.75 -14.85 -7.10
CA GLY A 24 6.31 -15.08 -7.13
C GLY A 24 5.93 -16.43 -7.73
N PHE A 25 4.73 -16.90 -7.40
CA PHE A 25 4.16 -18.12 -7.98
C PHE A 25 3.03 -17.76 -8.96
N HIS A 26 3.09 -18.33 -10.17
CA HIS A 26 2.08 -18.16 -11.21
C HIS A 26 1.11 -19.36 -11.22
N PHE A 27 -0.18 -19.07 -11.34
CA PHE A 27 -1.23 -20.08 -11.32
C PHE A 27 -1.87 -20.30 -12.68
N LYS A 28 -2.51 -21.46 -12.83
CA LYS A 28 -3.43 -21.72 -13.93
C LYS A 28 -4.79 -21.13 -13.57
N GLY A 29 -5.25 -20.16 -14.35
CA GLY A 29 -6.50 -19.43 -14.10
C GLY A 29 -6.36 -18.35 -13.02
N ASP A 30 -7.41 -17.55 -12.88
CA ASP A 30 -7.43 -16.40 -11.99
C ASP A 30 -7.63 -16.81 -10.52
N ILE A 31 -6.92 -16.15 -9.61
CA ILE A 31 -7.07 -16.32 -8.17
C ILE A 31 -8.46 -15.85 -7.75
N ARG A 32 -9.15 -16.70 -6.99
CA ARG A 32 -10.48 -16.44 -6.44
C ARG A 32 -10.45 -16.19 -4.95
N HIS A 33 -9.71 -17.01 -4.22
CA HIS A 33 -9.55 -16.86 -2.79
C HIS A 33 -8.19 -17.40 -2.36
N TYR A 34 -7.65 -16.86 -1.28
CA TYR A 34 -6.49 -17.45 -0.62
C TYR A 34 -6.61 -17.36 0.90
N ALA A 35 -5.95 -18.29 1.58
CA ALA A 35 -5.89 -18.34 3.02
C ALA A 35 -4.48 -18.72 3.46
N VAL A 36 -4.04 -18.17 4.59
CA VAL A 36 -2.71 -18.40 5.15
C VAL A 36 -2.89 -18.96 6.55
N THR A 37 -2.26 -20.10 6.84
CA THR A 37 -2.15 -20.68 8.19
C THR A 37 -0.72 -20.57 8.70
N ASN A 38 -0.42 -21.12 9.87
CA ASN A 38 0.94 -21.08 10.43
C ASN A 38 1.98 -21.92 9.66
N GLY A 39 1.55 -22.81 8.77
CA GLY A 39 2.48 -23.68 8.05
C GLY A 39 2.23 -23.81 6.55
N THR A 40 1.17 -23.18 6.01
CA THR A 40 0.75 -23.42 4.62
C THR A 40 -0.07 -22.25 4.08
N VAL A 41 0.09 -22.00 2.77
CA VAL A 41 -0.68 -21.04 1.99
C VAL A 41 -1.59 -21.82 1.04
N TYR A 42 -2.91 -21.62 1.13
CA TYR A 42 -3.90 -22.25 0.27
C TYR A 42 -4.43 -21.23 -0.73
N ILE A 43 -4.48 -21.60 -2.00
CA ILE A 43 -4.93 -20.70 -3.08
C ILE A 43 -5.93 -21.44 -3.94
N ALA A 44 -7.14 -20.91 -4.01
CA ALA A 44 -8.15 -21.36 -4.93
C ALA A 44 -8.16 -20.43 -6.15
N THR A 45 -8.02 -21.04 -7.32
CA THR A 45 -8.24 -20.41 -8.62
C THR A 45 -9.58 -20.86 -9.20
N GLU A 46 -9.88 -20.45 -10.42
CA GLU A 46 -11.05 -20.90 -11.17
C GLU A 46 -11.14 -22.42 -11.34
N GLU A 47 -10.00 -23.11 -11.48
CA GLU A 47 -9.98 -24.54 -11.83
C GLU A 47 -9.25 -25.40 -10.79
N MET A 48 -8.35 -24.79 -10.01
CA MET A 48 -7.37 -25.51 -9.21
C MET A 48 -7.35 -25.02 -7.76
N LEU A 49 -7.16 -25.95 -6.83
CA LEU A 49 -6.82 -25.67 -5.43
C LEU A 49 -5.34 -26.01 -5.22
N TYR A 50 -4.58 -25.03 -4.75
CA TYR A 50 -3.14 -25.15 -4.50
C TYR A 50 -2.86 -25.15 -3.00
N GLN A 51 -1.91 -25.99 -2.60
CA GLN A 51 -1.27 -25.99 -1.30
C GLN A 51 0.21 -25.62 -1.50
N LEU A 52 0.63 -24.50 -0.93
CA LEU A 52 1.99 -23.98 -1.01
C LEU A 52 2.61 -23.86 0.38
N SER A 53 3.93 -23.92 0.45
CA SER A 53 4.68 -23.48 1.63
C SER A 53 4.66 -21.94 1.77
N HIS A 54 5.18 -21.41 2.88
CA HIS A 54 5.24 -19.96 3.10
C HIS A 54 6.13 -19.24 2.08
N ASP A 55 7.22 -19.84 1.62
CA ASP A 55 8.06 -19.31 0.53
C ASP A 55 7.46 -19.54 -0.87
N LEU A 56 6.16 -19.87 -0.95
CA LEU A 56 5.40 -20.08 -2.18
C LEU A 56 5.89 -21.25 -3.05
N THR A 57 6.55 -22.24 -2.44
CA THR A 57 6.87 -23.49 -3.15
C THR A 57 5.65 -24.40 -3.22
N LEU A 58 5.43 -25.02 -4.38
CA LEU A 58 4.30 -25.91 -4.59
C LEU A 58 4.48 -27.20 -3.79
N VAL A 59 3.58 -27.45 -2.85
CA VAL A 59 3.49 -28.73 -2.14
C VAL A 59 2.61 -29.69 -2.93
N GLN A 60 1.39 -29.26 -3.27
CA GLN A 60 0.49 -30.02 -4.14
C GLN A 60 -0.60 -29.13 -4.75
N SER A 61 -1.27 -29.64 -5.79
CA SER A 61 -2.40 -28.97 -6.43
C SER A 61 -3.43 -29.98 -6.92
N LEU A 62 -4.70 -29.59 -6.90
CA LEU A 62 -5.83 -30.43 -7.27
C LEU A 62 -6.74 -29.69 -8.25
N THR A 63 -7.24 -30.41 -9.24
CA THR A 63 -8.39 -29.94 -10.04
C THR A 63 -9.62 -29.91 -9.14
N GLN A 64 -10.32 -28.79 -9.10
CA GLN A 64 -11.59 -28.69 -8.37
C GLN A 64 -12.64 -29.57 -9.08
N ARG A 65 -13.08 -30.65 -8.44
CA ARG A 65 -14.07 -31.61 -8.97
C ARG A 65 -15.25 -31.66 -8.02
N GLY A 66 -16.44 -31.28 -8.50
CA GLY A 66 -17.70 -31.54 -7.81
C GLY A 66 -18.28 -32.88 -8.26
N ILE A 67 -18.86 -33.64 -7.34
CA ILE A 67 -19.66 -34.82 -7.67
C ILE A 67 -21.13 -34.48 -7.41
N LEU A 68 -21.95 -34.49 -8.46
CA LEU A 68 -23.39 -34.37 -8.33
C LEU A 68 -23.97 -35.77 -8.21
N GLU A 69 -24.59 -36.09 -7.08
CA GLU A 69 -25.41 -37.30 -6.95
C GLU A 69 -26.86 -36.94 -7.27
N ASP A 70 -27.36 -37.40 -8.42
CA ASP A 70 -28.80 -37.46 -8.67
C ASP A 70 -29.27 -38.91 -8.53
N ALA A 71 -30.54 -39.13 -8.17
CA ALA A 71 -31.09 -40.42 -7.73
C ALA A 71 -30.96 -41.60 -8.73
N LEU A 72 -30.41 -41.37 -9.92
CA LEU A 72 -30.12 -42.38 -10.94
C LEU A 72 -28.73 -42.29 -11.59
N GLN A 73 -27.88 -41.27 -11.32
CA GLN A 73 -26.51 -41.20 -11.86
C GLN A 73 -25.63 -40.12 -11.19
N SER A 74 -24.34 -40.45 -11.02
CA SER A 74 -23.31 -39.53 -10.53
C SER A 74 -22.62 -38.84 -11.70
N PHE A 75 -22.68 -37.50 -11.76
CA PHE A 75 -21.97 -36.70 -12.77
C PHE A 75 -20.77 -35.97 -12.14
N ASN A 76 -19.62 -36.00 -12.82
CA ASN A 76 -18.50 -35.12 -12.50
C ASN A 76 -18.81 -33.73 -13.06
N ALA A 77 -18.93 -32.74 -12.18
CA ALA A 77 -19.06 -31.32 -12.54
C ALA A 77 -17.80 -30.56 -12.13
N THR A 78 -17.49 -29.44 -12.77
CA THR A 78 -16.51 -28.50 -12.24
C THR A 78 -17.12 -27.68 -11.11
N PHE A 79 -16.29 -27.40 -10.09
CA PHE A 79 -16.66 -26.69 -8.88
C PHE A 79 -15.79 -25.44 -8.78
N SER A 80 -16.38 -24.28 -8.51
CA SER A 80 -15.65 -23.01 -8.33
C SER A 80 -15.76 -22.54 -6.88
N VAL A 81 -14.62 -22.46 -6.19
CA VAL A 81 -14.53 -22.05 -4.77
C VAL A 81 -14.82 -20.56 -4.58
N ASN A 82 -15.79 -20.24 -3.73
CA ASN A 82 -16.12 -18.89 -3.26
C ASN A 82 -15.77 -18.68 -1.77
N VAL A 83 -15.67 -19.75 -1.00
CA VAL A 83 -15.35 -19.75 0.44
C VAL A 83 -14.20 -20.71 0.66
N LEU A 84 -13.12 -20.23 1.28
CA LEU A 84 -11.94 -21.03 1.62
C LEU A 84 -11.52 -20.70 3.05
N LEU A 85 -11.83 -21.60 3.98
CA LEU A 85 -11.68 -21.37 5.42
C LEU A 85 -10.86 -22.49 6.08
N PRO A 86 -9.60 -22.24 6.44
CA PRO A 86 -8.82 -23.19 7.23
C PRO A 86 -9.31 -23.20 8.69
N LEU A 87 -9.79 -24.35 9.14
CA LEU A 87 -10.20 -24.63 10.51
C LEU A 87 -9.05 -25.35 11.23
N VAL A 88 -8.07 -24.55 11.68
CA VAL A 88 -6.80 -25.05 12.22
C VAL A 88 -6.99 -25.90 13.47
N ALA A 89 -7.97 -25.57 14.32
CA ALA A 89 -8.26 -26.32 15.56
C ALA A 89 -8.62 -27.79 15.29
N ASP A 90 -9.36 -28.05 14.20
CA ASP A 90 -9.84 -29.38 13.83
C ASP A 90 -9.00 -30.02 12.71
N ASN A 91 -7.89 -29.40 12.30
CA ASN A 91 -7.04 -29.82 11.19
C ASN A 91 -7.82 -30.01 9.86
N ASN A 92 -8.81 -29.16 9.61
CA ASN A 92 -9.66 -29.23 8.42
C ASN A 92 -9.57 -27.98 7.55
N LEU A 93 -9.85 -28.11 6.26
CA LEU A 93 -10.00 -27.02 5.31
C LEU A 93 -11.40 -27.07 4.71
N ILE A 94 -12.20 -26.03 4.92
CA ILE A 94 -13.55 -25.92 4.37
C ILE A 94 -13.46 -25.19 3.04
N THR A 95 -14.00 -25.80 1.99
CA THR A 95 -14.15 -25.18 0.67
C THR A 95 -15.62 -25.21 0.26
N CYS A 96 -16.21 -24.06 -0.05
CA CYS A 96 -17.58 -23.99 -0.55
C CYS A 96 -17.67 -23.08 -1.77
N GLY A 97 -18.65 -23.34 -2.62
CA GLY A 97 -18.73 -22.70 -3.92
C GLY A 97 -19.90 -23.20 -4.75
N LEU A 98 -19.75 -23.09 -6.06
CA LEU A 98 -20.79 -23.42 -7.03
C LEU A 98 -20.35 -24.54 -7.95
N THR A 99 -21.29 -25.42 -8.26
CA THR A 99 -21.17 -26.33 -9.40
C THR A 99 -21.60 -25.64 -10.70
N ASP A 100 -21.22 -26.19 -11.85
CA ASP A 100 -21.65 -25.67 -13.17
C ASP A 100 -23.17 -25.59 -13.34
N ASN A 101 -23.92 -26.42 -12.59
CA ASN A 101 -25.39 -26.44 -12.60
C ASN A 101 -26.02 -25.35 -11.72
N GLY A 102 -25.21 -24.47 -11.11
CA GLY A 102 -25.67 -23.35 -10.29
C GLY A 102 -26.03 -23.70 -8.84
N CYS A 103 -25.75 -24.93 -8.40
CA CYS A 103 -26.03 -25.39 -7.04
C CYS A 103 -24.84 -25.20 -6.11
N GLY A 104 -25.12 -24.81 -4.87
CA GLY A 104 -24.12 -24.72 -3.81
C GLY A 104 -23.54 -26.09 -3.44
N TYR A 105 -22.24 -26.15 -3.26
CA TYR A 105 -21.51 -27.37 -2.89
C TYR A 105 -20.41 -27.02 -1.88
N CYS A 106 -20.22 -27.87 -0.89
CA CYS A 106 -19.19 -27.71 0.14
C CYS A 106 -18.42 -29.02 0.36
N GLU A 107 -17.12 -28.89 0.59
CA GLU A 107 -16.22 -29.96 1.00
C GLU A 107 -15.47 -29.60 2.28
N LEU A 108 -15.23 -30.61 3.10
CA LEU A 108 -14.30 -30.60 4.22
C LEU A 108 -13.10 -31.46 3.84
N LEU A 109 -11.92 -30.84 3.75
CA LEU A 109 -10.67 -31.49 3.37
C LEU A 109 -9.74 -31.61 4.57
N ASP A 110 -8.83 -32.58 4.57
CA ASP A 110 -7.72 -32.60 5.53
C ASP A 110 -6.79 -31.41 5.27
N LEU A 111 -6.51 -30.61 6.30
CA LEU A 111 -5.68 -29.42 6.17
C LEU A 111 -4.25 -29.76 5.73
N LYS A 112 -3.67 -30.88 6.20
CA LYS A 112 -2.30 -31.28 5.84
C LYS A 112 -2.22 -31.86 4.44
N ASN A 113 -3.27 -32.55 4.01
CA ASN A 113 -3.35 -33.14 2.68
C ASN A 113 -4.72 -32.86 2.03
N ILE A 114 -4.78 -31.78 1.25
CA ILE A 114 -5.99 -31.34 0.55
C ILE A 114 -6.58 -32.38 -0.42
N SER A 115 -5.86 -33.46 -0.75
CA SER A 115 -6.37 -34.56 -1.58
C SER A 115 -7.36 -35.46 -0.84
N ASN A 116 -7.38 -35.39 0.50
CA ASN A 116 -8.23 -36.22 1.34
C ASN A 116 -9.55 -35.48 1.67
N VAL A 117 -10.63 -35.87 0.99
CA VAL A 117 -11.98 -35.34 1.25
C VAL A 117 -12.59 -36.10 2.42
N LEU A 118 -12.84 -35.40 3.52
CA LEU A 118 -13.41 -35.94 4.76
C LEU A 118 -14.94 -35.94 4.75
N TYR A 119 -15.55 -34.90 4.16
CA TYR A 119 -16.99 -34.75 4.05
C TYR A 119 -17.36 -33.87 2.85
N ARG A 120 -18.55 -34.06 2.27
CA ARG A 120 -19.11 -33.21 1.21
C ARG A 120 -20.63 -33.24 1.20
N GLU A 121 -21.24 -32.15 0.77
CA GLU A 121 -22.69 -32.00 0.70
C GLU A 121 -23.12 -30.94 -0.33
N LEU A 122 -24.29 -31.14 -0.95
CA LEU A 122 -24.99 -30.12 -1.73
C LEU A 122 -25.70 -29.14 -0.79
N ILE A 123 -24.99 -28.10 -0.38
CA ILE A 123 -25.50 -27.04 0.47
C ILE A 123 -24.95 -25.68 0.03
N GLN A 124 -25.80 -24.65 0.09
CA GLN A 124 -25.38 -23.29 -0.16
C GLN A 124 -24.77 -22.67 1.11
N VAL A 125 -23.45 -22.47 1.09
CA VAL A 125 -22.73 -21.64 2.06
C VAL A 125 -22.05 -20.50 1.28
N GLY A 126 -22.42 -19.26 1.60
CA GLY A 126 -21.92 -18.08 0.90
C GLY A 126 -22.68 -17.78 -0.41
N SER A 127 -22.02 -17.04 -1.30
CA SER A 127 -22.62 -16.52 -2.53
C SER A 127 -22.80 -17.57 -3.62
N LEU A 128 -23.96 -17.51 -4.29
CA LEU A 128 -24.25 -18.26 -5.53
C LEU A 128 -23.73 -17.55 -6.80
N ARG A 129 -23.13 -16.37 -6.67
CA ARG A 129 -22.52 -15.64 -7.77
C ARG A 129 -21.04 -15.44 -7.52
N ARG A 130 -20.26 -15.44 -8.60
CA ARG A 130 -18.87 -14.99 -8.60
C ARG A 130 -18.85 -13.51 -8.22
N SER A 131 -18.69 -13.20 -6.95
CA SER A 131 -18.79 -11.85 -6.44
C SER A 131 -17.88 -11.65 -5.24
N SER A 132 -17.06 -10.59 -5.30
CA SER A 132 -16.28 -10.10 -4.16
C SER A 132 -17.15 -9.35 -3.14
N ALA A 133 -18.46 -9.19 -3.39
CA ALA A 133 -19.40 -8.50 -2.53
C ALA A 133 -20.05 -9.41 -1.48
N SER A 134 -19.40 -10.50 -1.13
CA SER A 134 -19.83 -11.46 -0.11
C SER A 134 -18.62 -11.87 0.73
N VAL A 135 -18.84 -12.11 2.02
CA VAL A 135 -17.77 -12.49 2.94
C VAL A 135 -18.18 -13.71 3.74
N SER A 136 -17.21 -14.56 4.02
CA SER A 136 -17.39 -15.70 4.92
C SER A 136 -16.15 -15.86 5.77
N PHE A 137 -16.35 -16.06 7.08
CA PHE A 137 -15.26 -16.23 8.04
C PHE A 137 -15.72 -17.04 9.24
N LEU A 138 -14.76 -17.62 9.95
CA LEU A 138 -15.02 -18.38 11.17
C LEU A 138 -15.26 -17.42 12.34
N VAL A 139 -16.28 -17.72 13.14
CA VAL A 139 -16.61 -17.00 14.38
C VAL A 139 -16.78 -17.98 15.53
N ASN A 140 -16.33 -17.59 16.71
CA ASN A 140 -16.51 -18.34 17.94
C ASN A 140 -17.68 -17.77 18.73
N VAL A 141 -18.62 -18.62 19.13
CA VAL A 141 -19.82 -18.23 19.85
C VAL A 141 -19.88 -18.98 21.17
N GLU A 142 -19.97 -18.24 22.27
CA GLU A 142 -20.11 -18.80 23.62
C GLU A 142 -21.54 -19.33 23.80
N THR A 143 -21.68 -20.60 24.20
CA THR A 143 -22.96 -21.20 24.62
C THR A 143 -23.00 -21.32 26.14
N GLN A 144 -24.07 -21.88 26.71
CA GLN A 144 -24.15 -22.10 28.16
C GLN A 144 -23.09 -23.07 28.68
N THR A 145 -22.61 -23.98 27.84
CA THR A 145 -21.76 -25.11 28.25
C THR A 145 -20.36 -25.07 27.66
N ARG A 146 -20.19 -24.52 26.44
CA ARG A 146 -18.91 -24.47 25.73
C ARG A 146 -18.86 -23.34 24.70
N THR A 147 -17.67 -23.02 24.20
CA THR A 147 -17.51 -22.16 23.01
C THR A 147 -17.52 -23.03 21.76
N GLU A 148 -18.32 -22.65 20.77
CA GLU A 148 -18.43 -23.37 19.50
C GLU A 148 -18.04 -22.48 18.32
N THR A 149 -17.40 -23.05 17.30
CA THR A 149 -17.03 -22.32 16.08
C THR A 149 -18.11 -22.50 15.00
N TYR A 150 -18.46 -21.42 14.33
CA TYR A 150 -19.44 -21.36 13.25
C TYR A 150 -18.85 -20.65 12.04
N ILE A 151 -19.41 -20.90 10.86
CA ILE A 151 -19.13 -20.10 9.66
C ILE A 151 -20.18 -19.01 9.60
N LEU A 152 -19.77 -17.75 9.71
CA LEU A 152 -20.63 -16.63 9.37
C LEU A 152 -20.53 -16.39 7.87
N ALA A 153 -21.67 -16.47 7.17
CA ALA A 153 -21.77 -16.14 5.75
C ALA A 153 -22.63 -14.90 5.57
N ALA A 154 -22.07 -13.85 4.98
CA ALA A 154 -22.78 -12.64 4.59
C ALA A 154 -22.76 -12.52 3.07
N VAL A 155 -23.94 -12.61 2.46
CA VAL A 155 -24.10 -12.87 1.02
C VAL A 155 -24.69 -11.65 0.32
N GLN A 156 -24.13 -11.30 -0.83
CA GLN A 156 -24.60 -10.20 -1.68
C GLN A 156 -26.10 -10.33 -1.93
N GLN A 157 -26.82 -9.24 -1.67
CA GLN A 157 -28.25 -9.17 -1.92
C GLN A 157 -28.50 -8.34 -3.17
N HIS A 158 -29.38 -8.85 -4.03
CA HIS A 158 -29.96 -8.11 -5.14
C HIS A 158 -31.48 -8.21 -5.06
N ARG A 159 -32.18 -7.17 -5.48
CA ARG A 159 -33.60 -7.27 -5.87
C ARG A 159 -33.70 -8.18 -7.08
N VAL A 160 -33.85 -9.49 -6.87
CA VAL A 160 -33.87 -10.49 -7.94
C VAL A 160 -35.24 -10.52 -8.62
N GLU A 161 -35.24 -10.42 -9.97
CA GLU A 161 -36.25 -11.04 -10.82
C GLU A 161 -36.04 -12.56 -10.81
N PRO A 162 -37.07 -13.36 -10.50
CA PRO A 162 -36.90 -14.79 -10.24
C PRO A 162 -36.41 -15.55 -11.47
N THR A 163 -35.17 -16.03 -11.45
CA THR A 163 -34.71 -17.08 -12.36
C THR A 163 -35.20 -18.43 -11.88
N LYS A 164 -35.58 -19.31 -12.82
CA LYS A 164 -35.95 -20.71 -12.57
C LYS A 164 -34.70 -21.51 -12.22
N ASP A 165 -34.17 -21.33 -11.02
CA ASP A 165 -33.04 -22.14 -10.55
C ASP A 165 -33.54 -23.48 -9.99
N ILE A 166 -32.82 -24.55 -10.33
CA ILE A 166 -33.10 -25.93 -9.93
C ILE A 166 -32.84 -26.14 -8.43
N CYS A 167 -32.06 -25.23 -7.81
CA CYS A 167 -31.63 -25.30 -6.42
C CYS A 167 -32.24 -24.18 -5.56
N PRO A 168 -32.51 -24.44 -4.27
CA PRO A 168 -33.14 -23.47 -3.38
C PRO A 168 -32.25 -22.24 -3.17
N SER A 169 -32.74 -21.05 -3.51
CA SER A 169 -32.04 -19.79 -3.27
C SER A 169 -32.13 -19.38 -1.79
N VAL A 170 -31.00 -19.15 -1.13
CA VAL A 170 -30.98 -18.57 0.22
C VAL A 170 -31.37 -17.08 0.16
N SER A 171 -32.45 -16.71 0.86
CA SER A 171 -32.95 -15.33 0.98
C SER A 171 -32.32 -14.53 2.13
N ALA A 172 -31.39 -15.12 2.88
CA ALA A 172 -30.75 -14.49 4.04
C ALA A 172 -29.58 -13.60 3.61
N ALA A 173 -29.48 -12.42 4.22
CA ALA A 173 -28.32 -11.54 4.06
C ALA A 173 -27.13 -12.01 4.90
N VAL A 174 -27.38 -12.47 6.13
CA VAL A 174 -26.36 -13.03 7.03
C VAL A 174 -26.89 -14.28 7.74
N SER A 175 -26.09 -15.34 7.78
CA SER A 175 -26.39 -16.62 8.42
C SER A 175 -25.19 -17.20 9.19
N LEU A 176 -25.46 -18.05 10.18
CA LEU A 176 -24.44 -18.83 10.89
C LEU A 176 -24.61 -20.33 10.60
N HIS A 177 -23.60 -20.92 9.98
CA HIS A 177 -23.54 -22.34 9.63
C HIS A 177 -22.64 -23.13 10.59
N ASN A 178 -22.97 -24.40 10.82
CA ASN A 178 -22.16 -25.30 11.63
C ASN A 178 -20.81 -25.63 10.96
N THR A 179 -19.81 -25.94 11.77
CA THR A 179 -18.48 -26.41 11.32
C THR A 179 -18.25 -27.90 11.59
N ASN A 180 -19.06 -28.52 12.44
CA ASN A 180 -18.95 -29.94 12.78
C ASN A 180 -20.32 -30.61 12.98
N ASN A 181 -20.29 -31.94 13.14
CA ASN A 181 -21.49 -32.77 13.25
C ASN A 181 -22.08 -32.85 14.67
N ASP A 182 -21.34 -32.43 15.69
CA ASP A 182 -21.83 -32.41 17.08
C ASP A 182 -22.78 -31.23 17.33
N GLN A 183 -22.84 -30.28 16.40
CA GLN A 183 -23.73 -29.14 16.43
C GLN A 183 -25.12 -29.50 15.90
N ILE A 184 -26.16 -28.88 16.48
CA ILE A 184 -27.56 -29.12 16.13
C ILE A 184 -27.77 -28.91 14.62
N GLY A 185 -28.27 -29.94 13.95
CA GLY A 185 -28.56 -29.92 12.51
C GLY A 185 -27.44 -30.44 11.60
N GLN A 186 -26.33 -30.96 12.16
CA GLN A 186 -25.12 -31.45 11.45
C GLN A 186 -24.28 -30.33 10.81
N ILE A 187 -23.12 -30.67 10.23
CA ILE A 187 -22.20 -29.72 9.60
C ILE A 187 -22.92 -28.85 8.54
N PHE A 188 -22.48 -27.60 8.38
CA PHE A 188 -23.06 -26.59 7.47
C PHE A 188 -24.51 -26.16 7.73
N SER A 189 -25.23 -26.81 8.65
CA SER A 189 -26.61 -26.45 8.95
C SER A 189 -26.75 -25.09 9.63
N ILE A 190 -27.82 -24.38 9.29
CA ILE A 190 -28.23 -23.11 9.92
C ILE A 190 -29.24 -23.29 11.05
N ARG A 191 -29.73 -24.52 11.28
CA ARG A 191 -30.79 -24.77 12.26
C ARG A 191 -30.36 -24.34 13.67
N SER A 192 -31.34 -23.86 14.43
CA SER A 192 -31.25 -23.60 15.87
C SER A 192 -32.53 -24.08 16.56
N GLU A 193 -32.53 -24.15 17.90
CA GLU A 193 -33.61 -24.75 18.71
C GLU A 193 -35.01 -24.19 18.42
N ASP A 194 -35.14 -22.89 18.13
CA ASP A 194 -36.45 -22.21 18.02
C ASP A 194 -36.85 -21.76 16.60
N ARG A 195 -35.89 -21.58 15.67
CA ARG A 195 -36.04 -21.17 14.25
C ARG A 195 -34.68 -21.04 13.54
N ASN A 196 -34.63 -20.93 12.21
CA ASN A 196 -33.41 -20.55 11.49
C ASN A 196 -33.06 -19.09 11.79
N PRO A 197 -31.93 -18.79 12.46
CA PRO A 197 -31.58 -17.44 12.81
C PRO A 197 -30.86 -16.76 11.63
N GLU A 198 -31.60 -15.94 10.89
CA GLU A 198 -31.11 -15.24 9.70
C GLU A 198 -31.31 -13.73 9.85
N ILE A 199 -30.36 -12.94 9.38
CA ILE A 199 -30.53 -11.49 9.19
C ILE A 199 -31.01 -11.26 7.77
N LYS A 200 -32.07 -10.48 7.64
CA LYS A 200 -32.66 -10.06 6.37
C LYS A 200 -32.34 -8.60 6.10
N LEU A 201 -32.46 -8.22 4.82
CA LEU A 201 -32.24 -6.87 4.33
C LEU A 201 -33.38 -6.47 3.40
N GLU A 202 -33.87 -5.24 3.53
CA GLU A 202 -34.79 -4.63 2.58
C GLU A 202 -34.03 -3.84 1.47
N GLY A 203 -33.38 -4.54 0.53
CA GLY A 203 -32.66 -3.88 -0.56
C GLY A 203 -31.45 -4.65 -1.06
N ASP A 204 -30.57 -3.92 -1.75
CA ASP A 204 -29.30 -4.44 -2.25
C ASP A 204 -28.21 -4.22 -1.20
N ALA A 205 -27.32 -5.20 -1.02
CA ALA A 205 -26.14 -5.07 -0.17
C ALA A 205 -24.94 -5.78 -0.77
N GLU A 206 -23.79 -5.16 -0.57
CA GLU A 206 -22.49 -5.69 -0.94
C GLU A 206 -21.61 -5.73 0.31
N PHE A 207 -21.27 -6.93 0.79
CA PHE A 207 -20.40 -7.08 1.95
C PHE A 207 -18.93 -6.98 1.54
N VAL A 208 -18.16 -6.19 2.27
CA VAL A 208 -16.74 -5.89 1.95
C VAL A 208 -15.80 -6.67 2.85
N ASP A 209 -16.10 -6.73 4.16
CA ASP A 209 -15.24 -7.41 5.13
C ASP A 209 -16.01 -7.81 6.38
N GLY A 210 -15.40 -8.70 7.17
CA GLY A 210 -15.90 -9.08 8.48
C GLY A 210 -14.85 -9.82 9.29
N PHE A 211 -14.90 -9.60 10.61
CA PHE A 211 -13.97 -10.19 11.56
C PHE A 211 -14.59 -10.23 12.96
N GLN A 212 -13.93 -10.94 13.87
CA GLN A 212 -14.32 -11.01 15.27
C GLN A 212 -13.19 -10.52 16.17
N ILE A 213 -13.53 -9.70 17.18
CA ILE A 213 -12.63 -9.31 18.27
C ILE A 213 -13.33 -9.61 19.58
N ASN A 214 -12.70 -10.43 20.42
CA ASN A 214 -13.31 -10.98 21.63
C ASN A 214 -14.65 -11.68 21.27
N SER A 215 -15.75 -11.32 21.93
CA SER A 215 -17.09 -11.83 21.61
C SER A 215 -17.79 -11.03 20.52
N ILE A 216 -17.26 -9.88 20.06
CA ILE A 216 -17.98 -9.00 19.14
C ILE A 216 -17.57 -9.31 17.70
N ILE A 217 -18.57 -9.55 16.86
CA ILE A 217 -18.44 -9.81 15.43
C ILE A 217 -18.81 -8.51 14.68
N TYR A 218 -17.98 -8.15 13.71
CA TYR A 218 -18.09 -6.93 12.91
C TYR A 218 -18.34 -7.31 11.44
N LEU A 219 -19.28 -6.61 10.79
CA LEU A 219 -19.54 -6.75 9.35
C LEU A 219 -19.63 -5.37 8.70
N PHE A 220 -19.08 -5.26 7.49
CA PHE A 220 -19.11 -4.03 6.71
C PHE A 220 -19.82 -4.25 5.38
N SER A 221 -20.77 -3.39 5.05
CA SER A 221 -21.50 -3.48 3.78
C SER A 221 -21.72 -2.12 3.13
N ASN A 222 -21.73 -2.10 1.80
CA ASN A 222 -22.26 -1.02 1.00
C ASN A 222 -23.73 -1.32 0.69
N LEU A 223 -24.60 -0.33 0.89
CA LEU A 223 -25.98 -0.36 0.44
C LEU A 223 -26.12 0.59 -0.75
N PRO A 224 -26.01 0.08 -2.00
CA PRO A 224 -26.19 0.90 -3.18
C PRO A 224 -27.65 1.35 -3.31
N SER A 225 -27.87 2.59 -3.73
CA SER A 225 -29.22 3.12 -3.95
C SER A 225 -29.31 3.90 -5.25
N LYS A 226 -30.42 3.72 -5.98
CA LYS A 226 -30.73 4.48 -7.21
C LYS A 226 -31.31 5.86 -6.92
N TYR A 227 -31.87 6.05 -5.72
CA TYR A 227 -32.66 7.23 -5.36
C TYR A 227 -32.10 7.99 -4.16
N GLU A 228 -31.35 7.30 -3.31
CA GLU A 228 -30.69 7.85 -2.14
C GLU A 228 -29.18 7.73 -2.31
N ARG A 229 -28.43 8.37 -1.41
CA ARG A 229 -26.99 8.24 -1.37
C ARG A 229 -26.57 6.82 -0.99
N ASN A 230 -25.43 6.38 -1.52
CA ASN A 230 -24.81 5.13 -1.11
C ASN A 230 -24.45 5.19 0.37
N LYS A 231 -24.80 4.14 1.12
CA LYS A 231 -24.55 4.06 2.57
C LYS A 231 -23.53 2.98 2.83
N VAL A 232 -22.60 3.25 3.75
CA VAL A 232 -21.69 2.24 4.29
C VAL A 232 -22.14 1.89 5.70
N ARG A 233 -22.53 0.65 5.91
CA ARG A 233 -23.03 0.11 7.17
C ARG A 233 -21.97 -0.71 7.88
N LEU A 234 -21.81 -0.44 9.17
CA LEU A 234 -21.12 -1.28 10.13
C LEU A 234 -22.19 -2.00 10.96
N LEU A 235 -22.10 -3.33 11.07
CA LEU A 235 -22.96 -4.14 11.92
C LEU A 235 -22.14 -4.78 13.05
N TRP A 236 -22.73 -4.86 14.23
CA TRP A 236 -22.19 -5.59 15.38
C TRP A 236 -23.11 -6.75 15.77
N LEU A 237 -22.52 -7.90 16.08
CA LEU A 237 -23.19 -9.04 16.70
C LEU A 237 -22.39 -9.50 17.92
N ASP A 238 -23.09 -9.88 18.99
CA ASP A 238 -22.53 -10.51 20.18
C ASP A 238 -22.51 -12.03 20.00
N GLY A 239 -21.32 -12.61 19.93
CA GLY A 239 -21.05 -14.04 19.85
C GLY A 239 -21.31 -14.77 21.17
N LYS A 240 -22.47 -14.52 21.79
CA LYS A 240 -22.88 -15.13 23.05
C LYS A 240 -24.30 -15.69 22.99
N GLY A 241 -24.49 -16.80 23.67
CA GLY A 241 -25.77 -17.47 23.84
C GLY A 241 -26.26 -18.26 22.62
N GLY A 242 -25.32 -18.74 21.77
CA GLY A 242 -25.61 -19.55 20.58
C GLY A 242 -26.16 -18.76 19.39
N LYS A 243 -26.34 -19.42 18.23
CA LYS A 243 -26.70 -18.78 16.95
C LYS A 243 -27.89 -17.81 17.05
N GLY A 244 -28.97 -18.26 17.69
CA GLY A 244 -30.21 -17.49 17.79
C GLY A 244 -30.05 -16.17 18.56
N ARG A 245 -29.31 -16.18 19.67
CA ARG A 245 -29.04 -14.94 20.43
C ARG A 245 -28.03 -14.05 19.72
N THR A 246 -27.01 -14.63 19.08
CA THR A 246 -26.04 -13.88 18.29
C THR A 246 -26.72 -13.09 17.18
N VAL A 247 -27.60 -13.71 16.39
CA VAL A 247 -28.31 -13.00 15.32
C VAL A 247 -29.27 -11.93 15.86
N ARG A 248 -29.95 -12.19 16.99
CA ARG A 248 -30.85 -11.22 17.64
C ARG A 248 -30.11 -10.04 18.29
N SER A 249 -28.82 -10.16 18.52
CA SER A 249 -28.00 -9.09 19.11
C SER A 249 -27.59 -8.00 18.11
N LEU A 250 -28.06 -8.09 16.86
CA LEU A 250 -27.76 -7.15 15.78
C LEU A 250 -27.90 -5.69 16.20
N ARG A 251 -26.82 -4.95 16.00
CA ARG A 251 -26.74 -3.49 16.06
C ARG A 251 -26.06 -2.97 14.81
N GLY A 252 -26.23 -1.69 14.51
CA GLY A 252 -25.55 -1.08 13.37
C GLY A 252 -25.34 0.42 13.44
N ALA A 253 -24.42 0.90 12.61
CA ALA A 253 -24.10 2.31 12.42
C ALA A 253 -23.76 2.62 10.96
N THR A 254 -23.95 3.88 10.57
CA THR A 254 -23.50 4.43 9.29
C THR A 254 -22.09 5.01 9.43
N LEU A 255 -21.16 4.61 8.57
CA LEU A 255 -19.84 5.23 8.48
C LEU A 255 -19.90 6.42 7.52
N SER A 256 -19.57 7.62 8.00
CA SER A 256 -19.64 8.87 7.24
C SER A 256 -18.28 9.57 7.19
N VAL A 257 -17.63 9.59 6.03
CA VAL A 257 -16.27 10.12 5.85
C VAL A 257 -16.23 11.64 5.56
N SER A 258 -17.31 12.23 5.04
CA SER A 258 -17.40 13.65 4.74
C SER A 258 -18.75 14.25 5.20
N ASP A 259 -18.76 15.54 5.52
CA ASP A 259 -19.98 16.33 5.69
C ASP A 259 -20.55 16.81 4.34
N GLY A 260 -19.77 16.68 3.26
CA GLY A 260 -20.12 16.99 1.87
C GLY A 260 -20.73 15.79 1.12
N GLY A 261 -21.76 16.07 0.33
CA GLY A 261 -22.74 15.12 -0.21
C GLY A 261 -22.34 14.27 -1.43
N GLU A 262 -21.10 13.82 -1.53
CA GLU A 262 -20.67 12.88 -2.58
C GLU A 262 -20.90 11.42 -2.15
N ASP A 263 -21.34 10.57 -3.09
CA ASP A 263 -21.57 9.15 -2.85
C ASP A 263 -20.25 8.40 -2.70
N ARG A 264 -20.07 7.80 -1.52
CA ARG A 264 -18.86 7.07 -1.15
C ARG A 264 -19.13 5.59 -0.98
N ARG A 265 -18.20 4.77 -1.44
CA ARG A 265 -18.26 3.31 -1.39
C ARG A 265 -17.01 2.77 -0.69
N LEU A 266 -17.19 1.81 0.20
CA LEU A 266 -16.09 1.09 0.84
C LEU A 266 -15.55 0.02 -0.13
N ILE A 267 -14.24 0.02 -0.36
CA ILE A 267 -13.55 -0.87 -1.31
C ILE A 267 -12.72 -1.92 -0.58
N ALA A 268 -12.04 -1.52 0.49
CA ALA A 268 -11.20 -2.39 1.29
C ALA A 268 -11.23 -1.99 2.76
N SER A 269 -10.85 -2.93 3.62
CA SER A 269 -10.98 -2.84 5.06
C SER A 269 -9.79 -3.53 5.73
N SER A 270 -9.33 -2.99 6.86
CA SER A 270 -8.44 -3.68 7.78
C SER A 270 -8.67 -3.21 9.20
N VAL A 271 -8.82 -4.17 10.11
CA VAL A 271 -8.67 -3.91 11.55
C VAL A 271 -7.25 -3.42 11.84
N ILE A 272 -7.12 -2.43 12.74
CA ILE A 272 -5.83 -1.98 13.26
C ILE A 272 -5.60 -2.74 14.58
N PRO A 273 -4.61 -3.65 14.65
CA PRO A 273 -4.33 -4.40 15.88
C PRO A 273 -4.06 -3.46 17.07
N GLY A 274 -4.62 -3.77 18.24
CA GLY A 274 -4.45 -2.96 19.45
C GLY A 274 -5.46 -3.28 20.56
N GLY A 275 -5.30 -2.61 21.70
CA GLY A 275 -6.30 -2.61 22.78
C GLY A 275 -7.44 -1.61 22.52
N PRO A 276 -8.48 -1.60 23.37
CA PRO A 276 -9.60 -0.67 23.22
C PRO A 276 -9.12 0.80 23.24
N PRO A 277 -9.68 1.68 22.40
CA PRO A 277 -10.79 1.44 21.46
C PRO A 277 -10.41 0.57 20.26
N VAL A 278 -11.40 -0.11 19.68
CA VAL A 278 -11.21 -0.89 18.44
C VAL A 278 -11.06 0.07 17.27
N LEU A 279 -9.81 0.23 16.81
CA LEU A 279 -9.50 1.03 15.64
C LEU A 279 -9.61 0.19 14.37
N TRP A 280 -10.16 0.81 13.34
CA TRP A 280 -10.36 0.19 12.04
C TRP A 280 -10.04 1.17 10.93
N SER A 281 -9.55 0.65 9.81
CA SER A 281 -9.24 1.43 8.62
C SER A 281 -10.03 0.95 7.42
N GLY A 282 -10.52 1.90 6.64
CA GLY A 282 -11.26 1.65 5.41
C GLY A 282 -10.72 2.48 4.25
N VAL A 283 -10.74 1.89 3.06
CA VAL A 283 -10.48 2.58 1.80
C VAL A 283 -11.81 2.92 1.15
N PHE A 284 -12.10 4.21 1.02
CA PHE A 284 -13.32 4.71 0.39
C PHE A 284 -13.01 5.28 -0.98
N SER A 285 -13.91 5.06 -1.94
CA SER A 285 -13.87 5.70 -3.26
C SER A 285 -15.05 6.63 -3.46
N VAL A 286 -14.88 7.66 -4.29
CA VAL A 286 -15.96 8.55 -4.75
C VAL A 286 -16.51 8.01 -6.07
N GLY A 287 -17.80 7.68 -6.13
CA GLY A 287 -18.46 7.13 -7.31
C GLY A 287 -18.19 5.64 -7.58
N GLU A 288 -18.49 5.18 -8.81
CA GLU A 288 -18.34 3.77 -9.22
C GLU A 288 -16.91 3.38 -9.65
N GLY A 289 -16.05 4.37 -9.90
CA GLY A 289 -14.64 4.15 -10.26
C GLY A 289 -13.72 4.15 -9.05
N GLN A 290 -12.52 3.55 -9.17
CA GLN A 290 -11.45 3.63 -8.16
C GLN A 290 -10.62 4.94 -8.26
N THR A 291 -11.25 6.04 -8.70
CA THR A 291 -10.63 7.36 -8.79
C THR A 291 -10.93 8.15 -7.51
N ASN A 292 -9.97 8.88 -6.97
CA ASN A 292 -10.07 9.61 -5.70
C ASN A 292 -10.32 8.71 -4.48
N THR A 293 -9.49 7.67 -4.30
CA THR A 293 -9.59 6.83 -3.11
C THR A 293 -8.95 7.49 -1.88
N GLU A 294 -9.55 7.29 -0.70
CA GLU A 294 -9.08 7.82 0.58
C GLU A 294 -9.01 6.71 1.63
N LEU A 295 -7.86 6.60 2.30
CA LEU A 295 -7.66 5.73 3.46
C LEU A 295 -8.00 6.51 4.73
N VAL A 296 -8.91 5.98 5.54
CA VAL A 296 -9.41 6.64 6.74
C VAL A 296 -9.44 5.71 7.94
N VAL A 297 -9.38 6.27 9.14
CA VAL A 297 -9.41 5.54 10.40
C VAL A 297 -10.67 5.89 11.20
N PHE A 298 -11.34 4.88 11.73
CA PHE A 298 -12.50 5.00 12.63
C PHE A 298 -12.23 4.32 13.97
N ASP A 299 -12.92 4.79 15.00
CA ASP A 299 -13.21 4.01 16.19
C ASP A 299 -14.55 3.33 15.98
N ILE A 300 -14.54 2.01 15.92
CA ILE A 300 -15.72 1.18 15.63
C ILE A 300 -16.20 0.43 16.87
N SER A 301 -15.76 0.85 18.05
CA SER A 301 -16.19 0.23 19.32
C SER A 301 -17.69 0.45 19.51
N PRO A 302 -18.49 -0.61 19.77
CA PRO A 302 -19.90 -0.42 20.07
C PRO A 302 -20.10 0.22 21.44
N ASP A 303 -21.11 1.09 21.57
CA ASP A 303 -21.49 1.63 22.88
C ASP A 303 -22.28 0.57 23.68
N LEU A 304 -21.60 -0.02 24.67
CA LEU A 304 -22.20 -1.02 25.55
C LEU A 304 -22.95 -0.40 26.75
N ARG A 305 -22.96 0.93 26.92
CA ARG A 305 -23.42 1.59 28.15
C ARG A 305 -24.81 2.23 28.09
N GLY A 306 -25.51 2.24 26.95
CA GLY A 306 -26.87 2.79 26.95
C GLY A 306 -27.64 2.89 25.63
N ARG A 307 -26.99 2.79 24.46
CA ARG A 307 -27.70 2.80 23.17
C ARG A 307 -27.93 1.38 22.66
N THR A 308 -29.14 1.14 22.15
CA THR A 308 -29.49 -0.13 21.50
C THR A 308 -28.92 -0.22 20.07
N ASP A 309 -28.64 0.93 19.43
CA ASP A 309 -28.07 1.05 18.08
C ASP A 309 -28.73 0.10 17.07
N VAL A 310 -30.07 0.07 17.06
CA VAL A 310 -30.84 -0.78 16.15
C VAL A 310 -30.59 -0.34 14.71
N ASP A 311 -30.20 -1.28 13.85
CA ASP A 311 -29.96 -1.00 12.44
C ASP A 311 -31.29 -0.79 11.68
N PRO A 312 -31.42 0.24 10.83
CA PRO A 312 -32.66 0.53 10.11
C PRO A 312 -32.84 -0.27 8.82
N ASP A 313 -31.79 -0.89 8.28
CA ASP A 313 -31.80 -1.58 7.00
C ASP A 313 -31.75 -3.11 7.18
N PHE A 314 -30.98 -3.60 8.15
CA PHE A 314 -30.84 -5.01 8.51
C PHE A 314 -31.71 -5.37 9.72
N CYS A 315 -32.45 -6.48 9.62
CA CYS A 315 -33.37 -6.92 10.67
C CYS A 315 -33.45 -8.44 10.79
N PHE A 316 -33.67 -8.92 12.02
CA PHE A 316 -34.03 -10.32 12.28
C PHE A 316 -35.52 -10.58 12.02
N ASP A 317 -36.39 -9.69 12.51
CA ASP A 317 -37.84 -9.73 12.30
C ASP A 317 -38.30 -8.39 11.73
N CYS A 318 -38.43 -8.34 10.40
CA CYS A 318 -38.72 -7.12 9.65
C CYS A 318 -40.23 -6.80 9.70
N VAL A 319 -40.75 -6.50 10.90
CA VAL A 319 -42.12 -6.01 11.07
C VAL A 319 -42.13 -4.50 10.90
N ALA A 320 -42.26 -4.06 9.64
CA ALA A 320 -42.21 -2.65 9.25
C ALA A 320 -43.24 -1.80 10.01
N ARG A 321 -42.80 -0.99 10.98
CA ARG A 321 -43.60 0.16 11.48
C ARG A 321 -42.79 1.43 11.80
N ASN A 322 -41.52 1.35 12.20
CA ASN A 322 -40.67 2.54 12.43
C ASN A 322 -39.20 2.25 12.04
N ARG A 323 -38.66 2.97 11.05
CA ARG A 323 -37.22 2.93 10.73
C ARG A 323 -36.47 3.85 11.70
N PRO A 324 -35.64 3.33 12.62
CA PRO A 324 -34.92 4.16 13.59
C PRO A 324 -33.89 5.06 12.90
N THR A 325 -33.55 6.18 13.54
CA THR A 325 -32.43 7.02 13.09
C THR A 325 -31.12 6.27 13.33
N PRO A 326 -30.29 6.04 12.29
CA PRO A 326 -29.06 5.28 12.46
C PRO A 326 -28.03 6.06 13.29
N ASN A 327 -27.25 5.33 14.09
CA ASN A 327 -26.04 5.87 14.70
C ASN A 327 -25.04 6.22 13.58
N ILE A 328 -24.39 7.39 13.64
CA ILE A 328 -23.44 7.84 12.61
C ILE A 328 -22.06 7.95 13.24
N LEU A 329 -21.08 7.22 12.70
CA LEU A 329 -19.68 7.32 13.08
C LEU A 329 -18.94 8.23 12.10
N LYS A 330 -18.06 9.08 12.64
CA LYS A 330 -17.16 9.96 11.89
C LYS A 330 -15.71 9.46 12.03
N PRO A 331 -14.86 9.65 11.00
CA PRO A 331 -13.48 9.21 11.05
C PRO A 331 -12.71 9.97 12.12
N LYS A 332 -11.75 9.30 12.76
CA LYS A 332 -10.73 9.91 13.62
C LYS A 332 -9.74 10.73 12.78
N ALA A 333 -9.39 10.23 11.59
CA ALA A 333 -8.46 10.89 10.68
C ALA A 333 -8.62 10.37 9.23
N VAL A 334 -8.29 11.24 8.27
CA VAL A 334 -8.01 10.87 6.87
C VAL A 334 -6.50 10.74 6.73
N ILE A 335 -6.03 9.54 6.44
CA ILE A 335 -4.60 9.19 6.50
C ILE A 335 -3.91 9.46 5.17
N PHE A 336 -4.51 9.01 4.08
CA PHE A 336 -3.83 9.01 2.78
C PHE A 336 -4.84 9.14 1.64
N ARG A 337 -4.50 9.96 0.64
CA ARG A 337 -5.27 10.14 -0.59
C ARG A 337 -4.42 9.69 -1.75
N GLN A 338 -4.94 8.74 -2.51
CA GLN A 338 -4.24 8.16 -3.65
C GLN A 338 -5.28 7.63 -4.62
N ASN A 339 -4.98 7.53 -5.91
CA ASN A 339 -5.89 6.88 -6.85
C ASN A 339 -5.70 5.37 -6.85
N TYR A 340 -6.77 4.66 -7.22
CA TYR A 340 -6.75 3.22 -7.47
C TYR A 340 -6.41 2.35 -6.27
N MET A 341 -6.65 2.76 -5.02
CA MET A 341 -6.46 1.85 -3.89
C MET A 341 -7.49 0.71 -3.94
N THR A 342 -7.03 -0.54 -3.87
CA THR A 342 -7.86 -1.75 -3.99
C THR A 342 -7.85 -2.61 -2.74
N SER A 343 -6.81 -2.50 -1.92
CA SER A 343 -6.66 -3.28 -0.70
C SER A 343 -5.90 -2.51 0.37
N VAL A 344 -6.15 -2.85 1.62
CA VAL A 344 -5.42 -2.32 2.77
C VAL A 344 -5.18 -3.43 3.80
N LEU A 345 -4.00 -3.42 4.40
CA LEU A 345 -3.63 -4.21 5.56
C LEU A 345 -2.94 -3.29 6.57
N ALA A 346 -3.48 -3.22 7.78
CA ALA A 346 -2.92 -2.44 8.88
C ALA A 346 -2.21 -3.35 9.89
N VAL A 347 -1.00 -2.96 10.29
CA VAL A 347 -0.18 -3.66 11.27
C VAL A 347 0.28 -2.65 12.31
N ARG A 348 0.35 -3.05 13.58
CA ARG A 348 0.95 -2.24 14.63
C ARG A 348 2.40 -2.65 14.82
N GLN A 349 3.32 -1.71 14.61
CA GLN A 349 4.75 -1.87 14.82
C GLN A 349 5.17 -0.88 15.93
N LYS A 350 5.18 -1.37 17.18
CA LYS A 350 5.42 -0.53 18.38
C LYS A 350 4.45 0.67 18.43
N ALA A 351 4.97 1.90 18.50
CA ALA A 351 4.21 3.15 18.52
C ALA A 351 3.59 3.50 17.15
N TRP A 352 4.01 2.82 16.08
CA TRP A 352 3.60 3.10 14.71
C TRP A 352 2.47 2.19 14.25
N ILE A 353 1.57 2.74 13.44
CA ILE A 353 0.63 1.97 12.61
C ILE A 353 1.19 1.97 11.20
N VAL A 354 1.38 0.80 10.61
CA VAL A 354 1.89 0.63 9.25
C VAL A 354 0.78 0.07 8.37
N PHE A 355 0.47 0.78 7.30
CA PHE A 355 -0.48 0.38 6.27
C PHE A 355 0.27 -0.14 5.05
N PHE A 356 -0.14 -1.31 4.58
CA PHE A 356 0.20 -1.84 3.26
C PHE A 356 -1.02 -1.68 2.37
N ILE A 357 -0.86 -1.00 1.25
CA ILE A 357 -1.94 -0.57 0.37
C ILE A 357 -1.65 -1.13 -1.01
N GLY A 358 -2.54 -1.98 -1.53
CA GLY A 358 -2.50 -2.44 -2.90
C GLY A 358 -3.27 -1.50 -3.81
N THR A 359 -2.83 -1.41 -5.07
CA THR A 359 -3.49 -0.56 -6.07
C THR A 359 -3.92 -1.30 -7.33
N GLY A 360 -4.87 -0.71 -8.05
CA GLY A 360 -5.40 -1.17 -9.33
C GLY A 360 -4.38 -1.08 -10.46
N ASP A 361 -3.37 -0.22 -10.33
CA ASP A 361 -2.21 -0.13 -11.23
C ASP A 361 -1.01 -0.97 -10.75
N GLY A 362 -1.25 -1.93 -9.84
CA GLY A 362 -0.29 -2.97 -9.49
C GLY A 362 0.86 -2.54 -8.59
N GLN A 363 0.62 -1.61 -7.67
CA GLN A 363 1.61 -1.17 -6.69
C GLN A 363 1.27 -1.70 -5.29
N LEU A 364 2.30 -2.03 -4.51
CA LEU A 364 2.21 -2.20 -3.07
C LEU A 364 2.90 -1.00 -2.39
N ILE A 365 2.11 -0.14 -1.77
CA ILE A 365 2.57 1.04 -1.04
C ILE A 365 2.62 0.71 0.45
N LYS A 366 3.72 1.09 1.11
CA LYS A 366 3.88 1.09 2.56
C LYS A 366 3.78 2.52 3.07
N LEU A 367 2.98 2.72 4.11
CA LEU A 367 2.82 4.01 4.78
C LEU A 367 2.82 3.79 6.29
N ALA A 368 3.71 4.45 7.03
CA ALA A 368 3.64 4.44 8.49
C ALA A 368 3.06 5.75 9.03
N VAL A 369 2.41 5.64 10.17
CA VAL A 369 1.65 6.70 10.80
C VAL A 369 1.88 6.65 12.31
N ASP A 370 2.16 7.80 12.91
CA ASP A 370 2.35 7.89 14.35
C ASP A 370 1.02 7.92 15.13
N LYS A 371 1.13 8.03 16.45
CA LYS A 371 -0.02 8.10 17.37
C LYS A 371 -0.95 9.30 17.14
N ASN A 372 -0.47 10.35 16.49
CA ASN A 372 -1.21 11.57 16.17
C ASN A 372 -1.81 11.55 14.76
N TYR A 373 -1.79 10.38 14.10
CA TYR A 373 -2.23 10.18 12.72
C TYR A 373 -1.41 10.96 11.68
N GLN A 374 -0.17 11.32 12.00
CA GLN A 374 0.72 11.99 11.06
C GLN A 374 1.54 10.96 10.30
N THR A 375 1.64 11.15 8.99
CA THR A 375 2.24 10.18 8.09
C THR A 375 3.72 10.48 7.87
N ILE A 376 4.55 9.45 7.88
CA ILE A 376 5.89 9.53 7.28
C ILE A 376 5.79 9.37 5.75
N CYS A 377 6.93 9.45 5.08
CA CYS A 377 6.97 9.30 3.63
C CYS A 377 6.44 7.93 3.16
N PRO A 378 5.46 7.89 2.23
CA PRO A 378 5.05 6.64 1.59
C PRO A 378 6.19 6.01 0.80
N LYS A 379 6.19 4.69 0.67
CA LYS A 379 7.20 3.95 -0.09
C LYS A 379 6.56 2.83 -0.90
N VAL A 380 6.85 2.78 -2.20
CA VAL A 380 6.46 1.65 -3.05
C VAL A 380 7.42 0.48 -2.80
N LEU A 381 6.90 -0.61 -2.23
CA LEU A 381 7.67 -1.84 -1.95
C LEU A 381 7.76 -2.74 -3.17
N TYR A 382 6.72 -2.78 -3.98
CA TYR A 382 6.62 -3.57 -5.20
C TYR A 382 5.76 -2.84 -6.23
N LYS A 383 6.06 -3.02 -7.52
CA LYS A 383 5.23 -2.56 -8.62
C LYS A 383 5.33 -3.55 -9.78
N THR A 384 4.20 -3.89 -10.39
CA THR A 384 4.16 -4.68 -11.62
C THR A 384 4.59 -3.83 -12.81
N SER A 385 4.99 -4.47 -13.91
CA SER A 385 5.34 -3.76 -15.15
C SER A 385 4.19 -3.65 -16.15
N ASP A 386 3.04 -4.24 -15.85
CA ASP A 386 1.89 -4.36 -16.76
C ASP A 386 0.56 -3.96 -16.11
N ASP A 387 0.63 -3.18 -15.02
CA ASP A 387 -0.54 -2.66 -14.29
C ASP A 387 -1.53 -3.73 -13.81
N ARG A 388 -1.09 -4.99 -13.61
CA ARG A 388 -1.89 -6.03 -12.98
C ARG A 388 -2.39 -5.57 -11.60
N GLN A 389 -3.71 -5.46 -11.44
CA GLN A 389 -4.37 -5.02 -10.20
C GLN A 389 -4.02 -5.93 -9.02
N VAL A 390 -3.72 -5.30 -7.87
CA VAL A 390 -3.60 -6.02 -6.59
C VAL A 390 -4.99 -6.45 -6.10
N PHE A 391 -5.09 -7.71 -5.69
CA PHE A 391 -6.29 -8.31 -5.14
C PHE A 391 -6.76 -7.59 -3.86
N SER A 392 -8.07 -7.64 -3.56
CA SER A 392 -8.70 -6.81 -2.52
C SER A 392 -8.26 -7.14 -1.09
N LYS A 393 -7.62 -8.29 -0.87
CA LYS A 393 -7.18 -8.75 0.45
C LYS A 393 -5.69 -9.00 0.47
N LEU A 394 -4.99 -8.35 1.40
CA LEU A 394 -3.57 -8.56 1.72
C LEU A 394 -3.45 -9.34 3.04
N ARG A 395 -2.40 -10.16 3.17
CA ARG A 395 -2.11 -10.89 4.41
C ARG A 395 -0.64 -10.77 4.76
N LEU A 396 -0.37 -10.47 6.04
CA LEU A 396 0.97 -10.58 6.60
C LEU A 396 1.31 -12.07 6.78
N ASP A 397 2.55 -12.43 6.48
CA ASP A 397 3.08 -13.75 6.79
C ASP A 397 3.13 -13.96 8.30
N GLN A 398 2.36 -14.92 8.80
CA GLN A 398 2.21 -15.16 10.23
C GLN A 398 3.42 -15.87 10.86
N VAL A 399 4.36 -16.37 10.06
CA VAL A 399 5.55 -17.07 10.56
C VAL A 399 6.65 -16.09 10.95
N ASP A 400 7.00 -15.17 10.06
CA ASP A 400 8.10 -14.24 10.29
C ASP A 400 7.67 -12.78 10.49
N LEU A 401 6.40 -12.44 10.24
CA LEU A 401 5.85 -11.07 10.30
C LEU A 401 6.64 -10.04 9.45
N LYS A 402 7.47 -10.53 8.52
CA LYS A 402 8.42 -9.75 7.70
C LYS A 402 8.06 -9.75 6.24
N HIS A 403 7.01 -10.46 5.83
CA HIS A 403 6.54 -10.49 4.45
C HIS A 403 5.04 -10.28 4.34
N VAL A 404 4.61 -9.70 3.22
CA VAL A 404 3.20 -9.55 2.84
C VAL A 404 2.97 -10.37 1.58
N TYR A 405 1.93 -11.19 1.60
CA TYR A 405 1.44 -11.84 0.39
C TYR A 405 0.61 -10.85 -0.42
N VAL A 406 1.02 -10.66 -1.68
CA VAL A 406 0.41 -9.73 -2.63
C VAL A 406 -0.14 -10.55 -3.80
N PRO A 407 -1.43 -10.90 -3.78
CA PRO A 407 -2.06 -11.55 -4.90
C PRO A 407 -2.40 -10.53 -5.99
N PHE A 408 -2.24 -10.96 -7.22
CA PHE A 408 -2.69 -10.29 -8.44
C PHE A 408 -3.77 -11.15 -9.11
N GLN A 409 -3.97 -10.99 -10.40
CA GLN A 409 -4.95 -11.79 -11.15
C GLN A 409 -4.62 -13.29 -11.14
N ASN A 410 -3.45 -13.71 -11.62
CA ASN A 410 -3.04 -15.12 -11.73
C ASN A 410 -1.67 -15.39 -11.09
N GLN A 411 -1.23 -14.53 -10.19
CA GLN A 411 0.08 -14.59 -9.55
C GLN A 411 -0.02 -14.15 -8.10
N ILE A 412 0.83 -14.69 -7.23
CA ILE A 412 1.03 -14.18 -5.88
C ILE A 412 2.52 -13.96 -5.61
N ASN A 413 2.86 -12.83 -5.01
CA ASN A 413 4.23 -12.50 -4.61
C ASN A 413 4.34 -12.43 -3.09
N ARG A 414 5.47 -12.85 -2.55
CA ARG A 414 5.82 -12.70 -1.13
C ARG A 414 6.80 -11.54 -0.97
N VAL A 415 6.30 -10.37 -0.62
CA VAL A 415 7.07 -9.12 -0.63
C VAL A 415 7.58 -8.79 0.77
N PRO A 416 8.88 -8.53 0.97
CA PRO A 416 9.40 -8.15 2.29
C PRO A 416 8.87 -6.78 2.72
N VAL A 417 8.47 -6.66 3.99
CA VAL A 417 7.95 -5.41 4.59
C VAL A 417 9.01 -4.31 4.68
N SER A 418 10.29 -4.70 4.71
CA SER A 418 11.42 -3.79 4.64
C SER A 418 12.70 -4.51 4.18
N LYS A 419 13.66 -3.72 3.68
CA LYS A 419 15.00 -4.16 3.25
C LYS A 419 16.08 -3.42 4.04
N CYS A 420 16.05 -3.54 5.37
CA CYS A 420 16.91 -2.77 6.30
C CYS A 420 18.40 -2.90 6.00
N SER A 421 18.85 -4.09 5.57
CA SER A 421 20.26 -4.37 5.23
C SER A 421 20.81 -3.53 4.07
N THR A 422 19.96 -2.83 3.33
CA THR A 422 20.35 -1.86 2.29
C THR A 422 21.09 -0.67 2.90
N TYR A 423 20.75 -0.27 4.13
CA TYR A 423 21.34 0.88 4.80
C TYR A 423 22.61 0.46 5.56
N LYS A 424 23.75 1.09 5.24
CA LYS A 424 25.07 0.66 5.72
C LYS A 424 25.60 1.49 6.89
N THR A 425 25.00 2.64 7.17
CA THR A 425 25.39 3.51 8.27
C THR A 425 24.20 3.79 9.19
N VAL A 426 24.48 4.17 10.44
CA VAL A 426 23.44 4.57 11.40
C VAL A 426 22.59 5.73 10.86
N GLN A 427 23.22 6.68 10.18
CA GLN A 427 22.52 7.81 9.58
C GLN A 427 21.55 7.35 8.50
N ASP A 428 22.01 6.51 7.56
CA ASP A 428 21.15 6.00 6.49
C ASP A 428 20.00 5.16 7.04
N CYS A 429 20.27 4.34 8.06
CA CYS A 429 19.29 3.44 8.67
C CYS A 429 18.14 4.22 9.31
N LEU A 430 18.46 5.25 10.10
CA LEU A 430 17.45 6.06 10.76
C LEU A 430 16.79 7.05 9.78
N SER A 431 17.53 7.60 8.81
CA SER A 431 17.00 8.53 7.79
C SER A 431 16.02 7.87 6.84
N ALA A 432 16.04 6.54 6.74
CA ALA A 432 15.03 5.77 6.03
C ALA A 432 13.62 5.88 6.63
N GLN A 433 13.50 6.36 7.88
CA GLN A 433 12.24 6.50 8.61
C GLN A 433 11.39 5.23 8.60
N ASP A 434 12.00 4.05 8.68
CA ASP A 434 11.26 2.77 8.61
C ASP A 434 11.10 2.15 10.01
N PRO A 435 9.87 2.06 10.56
CA PRO A 435 9.62 1.51 11.90
C PRO A 435 10.04 0.05 12.11
N TYR A 436 10.29 -0.71 11.03
CA TYR A 436 10.77 -2.08 11.11
C TYR A 436 12.29 -2.17 11.27
N CYS A 437 13.02 -1.11 10.90
CA CYS A 437 14.46 -1.11 10.88
C CYS A 437 15.02 -0.49 12.16
N VAL A 438 16.02 -1.15 12.72
CA VAL A 438 16.84 -0.62 13.80
C VAL A 438 18.31 -0.70 13.40
N TRP A 439 19.09 0.26 13.88
CA TRP A 439 20.53 0.17 13.86
C TRP A 439 21.00 -0.64 15.06
N CYS A 440 21.68 -1.76 14.80
CA CYS A 440 22.22 -2.62 15.84
C CYS A 440 23.69 -2.25 16.09
N GLY A 441 23.99 -1.75 17.29
CA GLY A 441 25.28 -1.18 17.66
C GLY A 441 26.44 -2.17 17.59
N PRO A 442 26.35 -3.36 18.22
CA PRO A 442 27.44 -4.33 18.24
C PRO A 442 27.78 -4.87 16.83
N GLU A 443 26.76 -5.19 16.04
CA GLU A 443 26.87 -5.71 14.67
C GLU A 443 27.18 -4.61 13.66
N ARG A 444 27.05 -3.33 14.04
CA ARG A 444 27.22 -2.14 13.18
C ARG A 444 26.45 -2.26 11.86
N SER A 445 25.19 -2.68 11.95
CA SER A 445 24.35 -2.92 10.78
C SER A 445 22.90 -2.55 11.03
N CYS A 446 22.18 -2.23 9.95
CA CYS A 446 20.75 -1.96 9.98
C CYS A 446 19.98 -3.26 9.75
N THR A 447 19.13 -3.65 10.69
CA THR A 447 18.43 -4.95 10.71
C THR A 447 17.06 -4.82 11.37
N PHE A 448 16.33 -5.93 11.48
CA PHE A 448 15.13 -6.00 12.33
C PHE A 448 15.55 -6.10 13.80
N GLU A 449 14.76 -5.53 14.70
CA GLU A 449 15.08 -5.53 16.14
C GLU A 449 15.33 -6.92 16.72
N GLU A 450 14.47 -7.88 16.39
CA GLU A 450 14.59 -9.28 16.85
C GLU A 450 15.88 -9.98 16.40
N ASN A 451 16.55 -9.46 15.37
CA ASN A 451 17.83 -9.97 14.90
C ASN A 451 19.01 -9.32 15.63
N CYS A 452 18.79 -8.27 16.43
CA CYS A 452 19.82 -7.56 17.18
C CYS A 452 19.98 -8.19 18.57
N GLN A 453 21.17 -8.71 18.88
CA GLN A 453 21.40 -9.36 20.17
C GLN A 453 21.62 -8.30 21.26
N GLY A 454 20.66 -8.18 22.19
CA GLY A 454 20.76 -7.30 23.37
C GLY A 454 19.99 -5.99 23.24
N SER A 455 20.32 -5.02 24.11
CA SER A 455 19.62 -3.73 24.22
C SER A 455 20.42 -2.54 23.69
N ASP A 456 21.41 -2.78 22.83
CA ASP A 456 22.22 -1.75 22.16
C ASP A 456 21.76 -1.55 20.70
N TRP A 457 20.50 -1.15 20.54
CA TRP A 457 19.90 -0.81 19.26
C TRP A 457 19.28 0.59 19.28
N LEU A 458 19.21 1.22 18.11
CA LEU A 458 18.59 2.54 17.89
C LEU A 458 17.53 2.46 16.80
N SER A 459 16.43 3.16 16.98
CA SER A 459 15.36 3.31 16.01
C SER A 459 14.90 4.76 15.95
N ILE A 460 14.00 5.03 15.02
CA ILE A 460 13.44 6.34 14.74
C ILE A 460 12.63 6.86 15.94
N PRO A 461 12.45 8.18 16.10
CA PRO A 461 11.56 8.72 17.12
C PRO A 461 10.12 8.20 16.97
N ASP A 462 9.33 8.19 18.04
CA ASP A 462 7.92 7.75 18.00
C ASP A 462 6.96 8.81 17.41
N ASP A 463 7.46 10.00 17.11
CA ASP A 463 6.71 11.14 16.60
C ASP A 463 7.36 11.60 15.29
N SER A 464 6.56 11.64 14.22
CA SER A 464 7.03 11.93 12.87
C SER A 464 7.56 13.35 12.69
N GLN A 465 7.21 14.30 13.57
CA GLN A 465 7.71 15.68 13.51
C GLN A 465 9.11 15.85 14.10
N HIS A 466 9.57 14.92 14.92
CA HIS A 466 10.88 15.03 15.53
C HIS A 466 11.99 14.61 14.55
N LYS A 467 12.95 15.50 14.33
CA LYS A 467 14.24 15.15 13.73
C LYS A 467 15.06 14.35 14.74
N MET A 468 15.85 13.37 14.27
CA MET A 468 16.70 12.54 15.15
C MET A 468 17.57 13.36 16.10
N VAL A 469 18.14 14.44 15.57
CA VAL A 469 18.86 15.43 16.35
C VAL A 469 18.29 16.80 16.00
N SER A 470 17.97 17.56 17.03
CA SER A 470 17.56 18.95 16.95
C SER A 470 18.50 19.78 17.80
N TYR A 471 18.72 21.03 17.41
CA TYR A 471 19.62 21.91 18.15
C TYR A 471 19.09 23.34 18.22
N GLN A 472 19.52 24.04 19.24
CA GLN A 472 19.13 25.42 19.52
C GLN A 472 20.36 26.21 19.97
N VAL A 473 20.45 27.46 19.52
CA VAL A 473 21.51 28.39 19.91
C VAL A 473 20.91 29.51 20.74
N THR A 474 21.32 29.58 22.00
CA THR A 474 20.87 30.60 22.96
C THR A 474 22.02 31.49 23.34
N GLN A 475 21.75 32.78 23.54
CA GLN A 475 22.71 33.72 24.10
C GLN A 475 22.26 34.17 25.49
N ASP A 476 23.18 34.16 26.44
CA ASP A 476 22.94 34.64 27.79
C ASP A 476 23.13 36.17 27.92
N GLN A 477 22.94 36.71 29.13
CA GLN A 477 23.09 38.14 29.39
C GLN A 477 24.53 38.65 29.26
N THR A 478 25.52 37.75 29.32
CA THR A 478 26.95 38.08 29.19
C THR A 478 27.43 38.07 27.74
N GLY A 479 26.55 37.71 26.80
CA GLY A 479 26.88 37.53 25.38
C GLY A 479 27.50 36.16 25.08
N GLN A 480 27.49 35.23 26.04
CA GLN A 480 27.98 33.87 25.85
C GLN A 480 26.93 33.03 25.11
N ASN A 481 27.40 32.29 24.09
CA ASN A 481 26.55 31.45 23.27
C ASN A 481 26.59 30.00 23.76
N THR A 482 25.42 29.41 23.94
CA THR A 482 25.23 27.99 24.32
C THR A 482 24.56 27.24 23.18
N LEU A 483 25.15 26.12 22.81
CA LEU A 483 24.57 25.15 21.88
C LEU A 483 23.87 24.06 22.67
N ASN A 484 22.55 23.98 22.53
CA ASN A 484 21.71 22.96 23.15
C ASN A 484 21.33 21.91 22.12
N ILE A 485 21.69 20.65 22.36
CA ILE A 485 21.38 19.51 21.51
C ILE A 485 20.31 18.66 22.20
N GLN A 486 19.28 18.28 21.44
CA GLN A 486 18.23 17.37 21.86
C GLN A 486 18.12 16.22 20.86
N VAL A 487 18.21 15.00 21.37
CA VAL A 487 18.23 13.75 20.59
C VAL A 487 16.90 13.04 20.71
N HIS A 488 16.20 12.86 19.59
CA HIS A 488 14.90 12.22 19.51
C HIS A 488 15.04 10.88 18.79
N VAL A 489 15.53 9.87 19.50
CA VAL A 489 15.60 8.49 19.00
C VAL A 489 14.97 7.56 20.03
N THR A 490 14.47 6.42 19.55
CA THR A 490 14.12 5.31 20.44
C THR A 490 15.27 4.31 20.44
N GLY A 491 15.43 3.56 21.52
CA GLY A 491 16.54 2.64 21.63
C GLY A 491 16.39 1.69 22.80
N GLY A 492 17.20 0.64 22.81
CA GLY A 492 17.29 -0.26 23.96
C GLY A 492 18.00 0.42 25.14
N GLU A 493 17.81 -0.15 26.33
CA GLU A 493 18.33 0.39 27.58
C GLU A 493 19.85 0.65 27.57
N MET A 494 20.65 -0.25 26.98
CA MET A 494 22.10 -0.10 26.89
C MET A 494 22.51 1.02 25.93
N ALA A 495 21.77 1.22 24.82
CA ALA A 495 22.02 2.30 23.88
C ALA A 495 21.78 3.67 24.53
N LEU A 496 20.68 3.83 25.29
CA LEU A 496 20.26 5.10 25.87
C LEU A 496 21.01 5.46 27.16
N SER A 497 21.40 4.48 27.98
CA SER A 497 22.15 4.71 29.23
C SER A 497 23.60 5.16 28.99
N ASN A 498 24.21 4.72 27.89
CA ASN A 498 25.58 5.05 27.49
C ASN A 498 25.66 6.31 26.62
N PHE A 499 24.93 7.36 27.03
CA PHE A 499 24.86 8.62 26.31
C PHE A 499 26.05 9.54 26.61
N ALA A 500 26.68 10.10 25.56
CA ALA A 500 27.67 11.16 25.70
C ALA A 500 27.72 12.04 24.45
N CYS A 501 28.05 13.32 24.61
CA CYS A 501 28.28 14.22 23.50
C CYS A 501 29.74 14.69 23.48
N HIS A 502 30.29 14.90 22.30
CA HIS A 502 31.60 15.50 22.11
C HIS A 502 31.53 16.55 21.00
N PHE A 503 31.85 17.79 21.35
CA PHE A 503 31.85 18.93 20.44
C PHE A 503 33.28 19.19 19.96
N SER A 504 33.45 19.40 18.65
CA SER A 504 34.73 19.73 18.05
C SER A 504 34.58 20.77 16.96
N THR A 505 35.56 21.67 16.88
CA THR A 505 35.67 22.71 15.85
C THR A 505 37.08 22.66 15.25
N SER A 506 37.24 23.10 14.01
CA SER A 506 38.55 23.27 13.37
C SER A 506 39.23 24.60 13.74
N SER A 507 38.53 25.50 14.43
CA SER A 507 39.08 26.77 14.93
C SER A 507 39.85 26.59 16.25
N THR A 508 40.51 27.64 16.72
CA THR A 508 41.15 27.68 18.06
C THR A 508 40.17 27.75 19.22
N GLU A 509 38.86 27.76 18.94
CA GLU A 509 37.81 27.91 19.95
C GLU A 509 37.61 26.64 20.76
N ARG A 510 37.24 26.82 22.03
CA ARG A 510 37.03 25.72 22.98
C ARG A 510 35.58 25.66 23.42
N PHE A 511 35.14 24.44 23.68
CA PHE A 511 33.82 24.13 24.22
C PHE A 511 33.96 23.77 25.69
N LYS A 512 33.21 24.46 26.56
CA LYS A 512 33.00 24.03 27.94
C LYS A 512 31.74 23.19 28.00
N MET A 513 31.87 21.97 28.51
CA MET A 513 30.72 21.15 28.86
C MET A 513 30.07 21.73 30.11
N GLU A 514 28.75 21.88 30.10
CA GLU A 514 28.02 22.26 31.30
C GLU A 514 28.02 21.09 32.31
N ASN A 515 28.05 21.43 33.61
CA ASN A 515 27.82 20.47 34.69
C ASN A 515 26.35 20.58 35.10
N PRO A 516 25.61 19.46 35.26
CA PRO A 516 26.05 18.07 35.38
C PRO A 516 26.35 17.35 34.05
N ARG A 517 26.92 16.15 34.12
CA ARG A 517 27.24 15.31 32.95
C ARG A 517 26.00 15.15 32.05
N PRO A 518 26.18 15.13 30.71
CA PRO A 518 25.07 14.95 29.78
C PRO A 518 24.27 13.68 30.08
N GLN A 519 22.95 13.79 30.06
CA GLN A 519 22.03 12.67 30.22
C GLN A 519 21.05 12.65 29.06
N PHE A 520 20.78 11.47 28.51
CA PHE A 520 19.80 11.34 27.44
C PHE A 520 18.44 11.94 27.88
N PRO A 521 17.77 12.74 27.04
CA PRO A 521 18.07 13.04 25.63
C PRO A 521 18.80 14.38 25.35
N HIS A 522 19.39 15.03 26.35
CA HIS A 522 19.90 16.41 26.22
C HIS A 522 21.40 16.53 26.50
N CYS A 523 22.08 17.33 25.69
CA CYS A 523 23.45 17.77 25.98
C CYS A 523 23.67 19.23 25.54
N SER A 524 24.31 20.01 26.39
CA SER A 524 24.61 21.42 26.15
C SER A 524 26.10 21.68 26.23
N SER A 525 26.57 22.65 25.45
CA SER A 525 27.93 23.15 25.55
C SER A 525 28.00 24.65 25.31
N THR A 526 28.75 25.34 26.16
CA THR A 526 29.03 26.77 26.08
C THR A 526 30.28 27.01 25.26
N LEU A 527 30.20 27.98 24.35
CA LEU A 527 31.34 28.44 23.57
C LEU A 527 32.18 29.41 24.41
N GLU A 528 33.51 29.23 24.41
CA GLU A 528 34.43 30.17 25.08
C GLU A 528 34.68 31.45 24.28
N ALA A 529 34.31 31.48 22.99
CA ALA A 529 34.45 32.65 22.14
C ALA A 529 33.32 33.66 22.38
N SER A 530 33.68 34.95 22.48
CA SER A 530 32.74 36.07 22.64
C SER A 530 32.13 36.56 21.32
N THR A 531 32.73 36.21 20.17
CA THR A 531 32.27 36.65 18.84
C THR A 531 32.39 35.50 17.83
N LEU A 532 31.33 35.30 17.04
CA LEU A 532 31.31 34.29 15.98
C LEU A 532 31.89 34.86 14.67
N PRO A 533 32.63 34.07 13.87
CA PRO A 533 33.12 34.52 12.57
C PRO A 533 31.96 34.88 11.62
N ALA A 534 32.16 35.86 10.74
CA ALA A 534 31.15 36.30 9.77
C ALA A 534 30.69 35.19 8.80
N GLY A 535 31.53 34.19 8.53
CA GLY A 535 31.19 33.01 7.73
C GLY A 535 30.49 31.87 8.50
N GLY A 536 30.30 32.03 9.80
CA GLY A 536 29.87 30.98 10.71
C GLY A 536 31.01 30.10 11.20
N LEU A 537 30.74 29.36 12.28
CA LEU A 537 31.67 28.42 12.89
C LEU A 537 31.26 26.96 12.58
N PRO A 538 32.06 26.21 11.80
CA PRO A 538 31.77 24.81 11.53
C PRO A 538 32.06 23.94 12.75
N ILE A 539 31.03 23.26 13.25
CA ILE A 539 31.07 22.40 14.43
C ILE A 539 30.67 20.98 14.04
N VAL A 540 31.40 20.01 14.58
CA VAL A 540 31.03 18.60 14.51
C VAL A 540 30.65 18.13 15.91
N VAL A 541 29.41 17.68 16.05
CA VAL A 541 28.88 17.08 17.28
C VAL A 541 28.85 15.57 17.09
N LYS A 542 29.64 14.86 17.90
CA LYS A 542 29.63 13.40 17.97
C LYS A 542 28.79 12.97 19.16
N ILE A 543 27.68 12.29 18.91
CA ILE A 543 26.74 11.84 19.92
C ILE A 543 26.88 10.32 20.03
N ARG A 544 27.37 9.86 21.18
CA ARG A 544 27.50 8.43 21.49
C ARG A 544 26.20 7.93 22.14
N LEU A 545 25.70 6.82 21.63
CA LEU A 545 24.56 6.07 22.15
C LEU A 545 24.95 4.59 22.14
N GLY A 546 25.28 4.04 23.31
CA GLY A 546 25.81 2.68 23.39
C GLY A 546 27.14 2.53 22.64
N SER A 547 27.17 1.57 21.72
CA SER A 547 28.30 1.35 20.80
C SER A 547 28.20 2.18 19.51
N SER A 548 27.08 2.88 19.32
CA SER A 548 26.79 3.67 18.12
C SER A 548 27.17 5.13 18.29
N GLN A 549 27.46 5.80 17.18
CA GLN A 549 27.79 7.22 17.16
C GLN A 549 27.08 7.95 16.02
N LEU A 550 26.24 8.93 16.37
CA LEU A 550 25.66 9.89 15.43
C LEU A 550 26.61 11.07 15.25
N ILE A 551 26.67 11.61 14.05
CA ILE A 551 27.56 12.73 13.71
C ILE A 551 26.72 13.82 13.05
N GLU A 552 26.58 14.94 13.76
CA GLU A 552 25.94 16.15 13.23
C GLU A 552 26.98 17.18 12.85
N ARG A 553 26.81 17.77 11.66
CA ARG A 553 27.67 18.82 11.12
C ARG A 553 26.87 20.11 11.07
N LEU A 554 27.23 21.04 11.94
CA LEU A 554 26.52 22.30 12.12
C LEU A 554 27.41 23.45 11.66
N ASN A 555 26.80 24.54 11.19
CA ASN A 555 27.49 25.81 11.01
C ASN A 555 26.83 26.84 11.93
N LEU A 556 27.48 27.14 13.06
CA LEU A 556 26.95 28.10 14.02
C LEU A 556 27.06 29.51 13.47
N LEU A 557 25.91 30.15 13.28
CA LEU A 557 25.81 31.53 12.82
C LEU A 557 25.38 32.41 13.98
N ASN A 558 25.78 33.68 13.93
CA ASN A 558 25.16 34.67 14.80
C ASN A 558 23.72 34.90 14.32
N CYS A 559 22.74 34.60 15.16
CA CYS A 559 21.33 34.67 14.78
C CYS A 559 20.94 36.09 14.31
N THR A 560 21.55 37.14 14.86
CA THR A 560 21.28 38.53 14.46
C THR A 560 21.85 38.89 13.08
N ASP A 561 22.88 38.16 12.63
CA ASP A 561 23.52 38.42 11.33
C ASP A 561 22.76 37.75 10.18
N ILE A 562 21.77 36.89 10.49
CA ILE A 562 20.81 36.31 9.54
C ILE A 562 19.78 37.39 9.16
N SER A 563 20.26 38.40 8.43
CA SER A 563 19.51 39.56 7.97
C SER A 563 19.06 39.41 6.51
N GLY A 564 17.97 40.08 6.14
CA GLY A 564 17.36 40.02 4.81
C GLY A 564 15.90 40.45 4.83
N PRO A 565 15.24 40.56 3.65
CA PRO A 565 13.81 40.83 3.59
C PRO A 565 13.02 39.71 4.30
N SER A 566 11.99 40.10 5.05
CA SER A 566 11.10 39.23 5.82
C SER A 566 10.29 38.31 4.92
N THR A 567 10.94 37.26 4.41
CA THR A 567 10.39 36.26 3.49
C THR A 567 10.31 34.89 4.16
N PRO A 568 9.43 33.98 3.70
CA PRO A 568 9.40 32.59 4.17
C PRO A 568 10.77 31.90 4.15
N VAL A 569 11.57 32.17 3.11
CA VAL A 569 12.91 31.58 2.93
C VAL A 569 13.88 32.06 4.01
N GLN A 570 13.86 33.35 4.34
CA GLN A 570 14.69 33.91 5.40
C GLN A 570 14.28 33.36 6.78
N CYS A 571 12.99 33.23 7.03
CA CYS A 571 12.46 32.63 8.26
C CYS A 571 12.90 31.16 8.41
N GLN A 572 12.78 30.36 7.34
CA GLN A 572 13.23 28.98 7.35
C GLN A 572 14.75 28.86 7.56
N LYS A 573 15.54 29.75 6.97
CA LYS A 573 16.99 29.83 7.18
C LYS A 573 17.34 30.10 8.64
N CYS A 574 16.60 31.00 9.30
CA CYS A 574 16.76 31.31 10.71
C CYS A 574 16.46 30.09 11.60
N ILE A 575 15.30 29.46 11.43
CA ILE A 575 14.90 28.32 12.26
C ILE A 575 15.82 27.12 12.02
N ASN A 576 16.21 26.87 10.77
CA ASN A 576 17.20 25.83 10.44
C ASN A 576 18.60 26.09 11.02
N ALA A 577 18.94 27.34 11.35
CA ALA A 577 20.19 27.68 12.03
C ALA A 577 20.12 27.45 13.56
N GLY A 578 18.99 26.97 14.09
CA GLY A 578 18.79 26.77 15.54
C GLY A 578 18.41 28.06 16.28
N CYS A 579 17.99 29.08 15.56
CA CYS A 579 17.55 30.38 16.08
C CYS A 579 16.02 30.45 16.22
N ALA A 580 15.49 31.57 16.70
CA ALA A 580 14.05 31.84 16.75
C ALA A 580 13.66 33.03 15.86
N TRP A 581 12.44 33.00 15.34
CA TRP A 581 11.90 34.07 14.51
C TRP A 581 10.96 34.98 15.31
N ASN A 582 11.01 36.28 15.02
CA ASN A 582 10.07 37.29 15.53
C ASN A 582 9.56 38.18 14.37
N THR A 583 8.56 39.01 14.62
CA THR A 583 7.88 39.87 13.62
C THR A 583 8.83 40.75 12.79
N SER A 584 10.04 41.03 13.29
CA SER A 584 11.04 41.89 12.66
C SER A 584 12.31 41.17 12.16
N GLY A 585 12.48 39.86 12.37
CA GLY A 585 13.67 39.13 11.89
C GLY A 585 14.09 37.93 12.75
N CYS A 586 15.35 37.51 12.58
CA CYS A 586 15.95 36.37 13.27
C CYS A 586 16.62 36.78 14.60
N PHE A 587 16.36 36.02 15.66
CA PHE A 587 16.86 36.25 17.02
C PHE A 587 17.35 34.95 17.66
N TRP A 588 18.04 35.05 18.79
CA TRP A 588 18.45 33.86 19.56
C TRP A 588 17.24 33.04 20.01
N ALA A 589 17.44 31.73 20.20
CA ALA A 589 16.33 30.78 20.45
C ALA A 589 15.48 31.10 21.69
N ASN A 590 16.01 31.87 22.65
CA ASN A 590 15.33 32.34 23.86
C ASN A 590 14.51 33.63 23.67
N GLN A 591 14.47 34.23 22.48
CA GLN A 591 13.87 35.56 22.22
C GLN A 591 12.78 35.56 21.14
N GLY A 592 12.19 34.41 20.77
CA GLY A 592 11.18 34.36 19.71
C GLY A 592 10.42 33.04 19.58
N VAL A 593 9.67 32.91 18.48
CA VAL A 593 8.89 31.71 18.13
C VAL A 593 9.74 30.78 17.26
N ARG A 594 9.67 29.49 17.55
CA ARG A 594 10.60 28.46 17.04
C ARG A 594 10.00 27.54 15.97
N ASN A 595 8.71 27.72 15.65
CA ASN A 595 7.98 26.82 14.78
C ASN A 595 8.02 27.32 13.32
N ASP A 596 8.40 26.44 12.39
CA ASP A 596 8.39 26.71 10.94
C ASP A 596 7.01 27.14 10.42
N SER A 597 5.93 26.85 11.15
CA SER A 597 4.58 27.33 10.83
C SER A 597 4.50 28.87 10.73
N VAL A 598 5.37 29.60 11.44
CA VAL A 598 5.46 31.08 11.34
C VAL A 598 5.92 31.51 9.95
N CYS A 599 6.82 30.74 9.32
CA CYS A 599 7.36 31.06 8.00
C CYS A 599 6.32 30.89 6.88
N GLN A 600 5.34 30.01 7.09
CA GLN A 600 4.30 29.70 6.09
C GLN A 600 3.26 30.82 5.94
N MET A 601 3.16 31.74 6.91
CA MET A 601 2.20 32.86 6.90
C MET A 601 2.75 34.13 6.24
N MET A 602 3.98 34.12 5.73
CA MET A 602 4.63 35.31 5.17
C MET A 602 4.42 35.40 3.65
N GLU A 603 3.96 36.55 3.15
CA GLU A 603 3.85 36.79 1.71
C GLU A 603 5.19 37.23 1.11
N SER A 604 5.58 36.63 -0.02
CA SER A 604 6.81 36.98 -0.72
C SER A 604 6.61 38.24 -1.60
N SER A 605 7.39 39.31 -1.38
CA SER A 605 7.56 40.36 -2.39
C SER A 605 8.64 39.95 -3.39
N MET A 606 8.38 40.00 -4.70
CA MET A 606 9.40 39.67 -5.72
C MET A 606 9.29 40.44 -7.04
N ASP A 607 10.47 40.56 -7.68
CA ASP A 607 10.85 41.32 -8.88
C ASP A 607 10.83 40.50 -10.21
N PHE A 608 10.35 39.25 -10.21
CA PHE A 608 10.27 38.42 -11.43
C PHE A 608 8.84 38.33 -11.98
N PRO A 609 8.65 38.43 -13.32
CA PRO A 609 7.34 38.19 -13.91
C PRO A 609 6.92 36.73 -13.68
N ARG A 610 5.73 36.53 -13.11
CA ARG A 610 5.24 35.20 -12.71
C ARG A 610 5.10 34.26 -13.92
N PRO A 611 5.77 33.10 -13.95
CA PRO A 611 5.59 32.10 -15.00
C PRO A 611 4.15 31.58 -15.03
N GLN A 612 3.58 31.44 -16.23
CA GLN A 612 2.28 30.81 -16.45
C GLN A 612 2.45 29.60 -17.37
N ILE A 613 2.23 28.41 -16.83
CA ILE A 613 2.34 27.16 -17.61
C ILE A 613 1.02 26.92 -18.35
N SER A 614 1.07 26.75 -19.67
CA SER A 614 -0.09 26.36 -20.48
C SER A 614 -0.20 24.86 -20.67
N SER A 615 0.92 24.16 -20.89
CA SER A 615 0.93 22.73 -21.19
C SER A 615 2.29 22.07 -20.97
N ILE A 616 2.28 20.77 -20.72
CA ILE A 616 3.47 19.90 -20.76
C ILE A 616 3.21 18.77 -21.75
N THR A 617 4.18 18.51 -22.62
CA THR A 617 4.10 17.44 -23.62
C THR A 617 5.35 16.55 -23.57
N PRO A 618 5.18 15.22 -23.41
CA PRO A 618 3.93 14.52 -23.10
C PRO A 618 3.51 14.72 -21.63
N SER A 619 2.20 14.66 -21.36
CA SER A 619 1.65 14.70 -19.99
C SER A 619 1.54 13.32 -19.34
N VAL A 620 1.72 12.25 -20.12
CA VAL A 620 1.74 10.86 -19.66
C VAL A 620 3.03 10.21 -20.13
N VAL A 621 3.74 9.57 -19.22
CA VAL A 621 5.05 8.97 -19.45
C VAL A 621 5.15 7.61 -18.76
N SER A 622 6.08 6.77 -19.18
CA SER A 622 6.48 5.61 -18.39
C SER A 622 7.16 6.06 -17.08
N PHE A 623 7.12 5.23 -16.03
CA PHE A 623 7.90 5.44 -14.81
C PHE A 623 9.42 5.53 -15.06
N HIS A 624 9.90 5.16 -16.23
CA HIS A 624 11.28 5.41 -16.66
C HIS A 624 11.57 6.87 -17.01
N GLY A 625 10.57 7.74 -17.05
CA GLY A 625 10.73 9.14 -17.44
C GLY A 625 10.63 9.34 -18.95
N LYS A 626 11.02 10.52 -19.41
CA LYS A 626 10.97 10.93 -20.81
C LYS A 626 12.04 11.96 -21.13
N ASN A 627 12.76 11.77 -22.23
CA ASN A 627 13.69 12.78 -22.72
C ASN A 627 12.98 13.84 -23.54
N HIS A 628 13.56 15.05 -23.54
CA HIS A 628 13.13 16.15 -24.40
C HIS A 628 11.65 16.53 -24.23
N ALA A 629 11.16 16.50 -22.99
CA ALA A 629 9.83 17.00 -22.67
C ALA A 629 9.79 18.52 -22.87
N VAL A 630 8.64 19.00 -23.34
CA VAL A 630 8.42 20.42 -23.66
C VAL A 630 7.39 20.99 -22.69
N LEU A 631 7.72 22.09 -22.04
CA LEU A 631 6.81 22.90 -21.24
C LEU A 631 6.58 24.22 -21.98
N SER A 632 5.31 24.55 -22.23
CA SER A 632 4.90 25.77 -22.93
C SER A 632 4.13 26.69 -22.00
N GLY A 633 4.19 28.00 -22.24
CA GLY A 633 3.58 29.00 -21.37
C GLY A 633 3.96 30.43 -21.70
N ARG A 634 3.88 31.30 -20.69
CA ARG A 634 4.27 32.72 -20.75
C ARG A 634 5.23 33.05 -19.62
N ASN A 635 6.06 34.07 -19.83
CA ASN A 635 7.06 34.56 -18.86
C ASN A 635 8.03 33.46 -18.38
N LEU A 636 8.44 32.56 -19.28
CA LEU A 636 9.29 31.43 -18.92
C LEU A 636 10.79 31.76 -18.99
N SER A 637 11.17 32.96 -19.47
CA SER A 637 12.57 33.32 -19.77
C SER A 637 13.52 33.17 -18.59
N SER A 638 13.02 33.38 -17.37
CA SER A 638 13.82 33.31 -16.13
C SER A 638 13.80 31.92 -15.47
N VAL A 639 13.08 30.94 -16.02
CA VAL A 639 12.98 29.59 -15.44
C VAL A 639 14.30 28.83 -15.64
N ILE A 640 14.85 28.30 -14.55
CA ILE A 640 16.14 27.58 -14.55
C ILE A 640 16.00 26.06 -14.41
N ARG A 641 14.94 25.60 -13.74
CA ARG A 641 14.66 24.18 -13.50
C ARG A 641 13.17 23.91 -13.54
N VAL A 642 12.79 22.67 -13.77
CA VAL A 642 11.42 22.18 -13.62
C VAL A 642 11.40 21.23 -12.42
N ARG A 643 10.55 21.52 -11.43
CA ARG A 643 10.39 20.70 -10.24
C ARG A 643 9.17 19.80 -10.40
N ILE A 644 9.36 18.52 -10.12
CA ILE A 644 8.37 17.46 -10.18
C ILE A 644 8.24 16.87 -8.78
N GLN A 645 7.02 16.86 -8.27
CA GLN A 645 6.70 16.45 -6.91
C GLN A 645 5.50 15.52 -6.92
N ALA A 646 5.65 14.34 -6.33
CA ALA A 646 4.57 13.38 -6.17
C ALA A 646 4.32 13.11 -4.68
N ASP A 647 3.07 12.82 -4.33
CA ASP A 647 2.71 12.51 -2.93
C ASP A 647 3.35 11.20 -2.45
N LEU A 648 3.67 10.29 -3.38
CA LEU A 648 4.38 9.04 -3.13
C LEU A 648 5.91 9.20 -2.99
N GLU A 649 6.47 10.38 -3.26
CA GLU A 649 7.90 10.68 -3.13
C GLU A 649 8.12 12.01 -2.41
N CYS A 650 8.60 11.97 -1.17
CA CYS A 650 8.80 13.18 -0.36
C CYS A 650 10.03 13.99 -0.74
N THR A 651 10.89 13.45 -1.61
CA THR A 651 12.01 14.17 -2.20
C THR A 651 11.59 14.81 -3.51
N GLN A 652 11.76 16.12 -3.61
CA GLN A 652 11.49 16.85 -4.84
C GLN A 652 12.52 16.47 -5.91
N GLN A 653 12.04 16.14 -7.11
CA GLN A 653 12.91 15.92 -8.26
C GLN A 653 12.99 17.20 -9.08
N GLU A 654 14.20 17.61 -9.46
CA GLU A 654 14.41 18.81 -10.28
C GLU A 654 15.16 18.43 -11.55
N SER A 655 14.61 18.83 -12.69
CA SER A 655 15.30 18.73 -13.98
C SER A 655 15.83 20.09 -14.41
N PRO A 656 17.09 20.19 -14.85
CA PRO A 656 17.60 21.40 -15.48
C PRO A 656 16.87 21.69 -16.80
N VAL A 657 16.72 22.98 -17.10
CA VAL A 657 16.27 23.46 -18.40
C VAL A 657 17.48 23.57 -19.33
N TRP A 658 17.40 22.98 -20.52
CA TRP A 658 18.52 22.97 -21.48
C TRP A 658 18.25 23.80 -22.74
N SER A 659 17.00 24.17 -22.99
CA SER A 659 16.59 25.13 -24.02
C SER A 659 15.42 25.96 -23.51
N ASN A 660 15.43 27.28 -23.72
CA ASN A 660 14.38 28.18 -23.26
C ASN A 660 14.22 29.37 -24.24
N THR A 661 13.03 29.53 -24.80
CA THR A 661 12.68 30.62 -25.73
C THR A 661 11.87 31.74 -25.06
N GLY A 662 11.55 31.62 -23.77
CA GLY A 662 10.66 32.52 -23.03
C GLY A 662 9.17 32.14 -23.10
N GLU A 663 8.77 31.38 -24.12
CA GLU A 663 7.42 30.80 -24.27
C GLU A 663 7.42 29.27 -24.19
N THR A 664 8.53 28.64 -24.56
CA THR A 664 8.71 27.19 -24.47
C THR A 664 10.06 26.87 -23.88
N LEU A 665 10.13 25.84 -23.04
CA LEU A 665 11.37 25.30 -22.53
C LEU A 665 11.41 23.78 -22.67
N MET A 666 12.61 23.23 -22.78
CA MET A 666 12.85 21.81 -22.85
C MET A 666 13.57 21.32 -21.60
N PHE A 667 13.20 20.14 -21.12
CA PHE A 667 13.75 19.49 -19.93
C PHE A 667 13.63 17.96 -20.05
N HIS A 668 14.15 17.22 -19.07
CA HIS A 668 13.97 15.77 -18.98
C HIS A 668 12.96 15.47 -17.86
N ILE A 669 11.99 14.60 -18.14
CA ILE A 669 11.17 14.03 -17.07
C ILE A 669 11.98 12.86 -16.49
N PRO A 670 12.43 12.92 -15.23
CA PRO A 670 13.23 11.90 -14.57
C PRO A 670 12.45 10.58 -14.37
N SER A 671 13.18 9.50 -14.09
CA SER A 671 12.57 8.23 -13.68
C SER A 671 11.96 8.30 -12.27
N ALA A 672 10.82 7.64 -12.07
CA ALA A 672 10.10 7.55 -10.82
C ALA A 672 10.10 6.12 -10.25
N LYS A 673 10.14 5.99 -8.92
CA LYS A 673 10.00 4.69 -8.26
C LYS A 673 8.53 4.25 -8.13
N PHE A 674 7.60 5.13 -8.40
CA PHE A 674 6.15 4.91 -8.34
C PHE A 674 5.48 5.07 -9.71
N LYS A 675 4.19 4.77 -9.76
CA LYS A 675 3.24 5.13 -10.81
C LYS A 675 2.17 6.04 -10.21
N GLY A 676 1.62 6.93 -11.01
CA GLY A 676 0.61 7.88 -10.58
C GLY A 676 0.93 9.32 -10.98
N VAL A 677 0.18 10.25 -10.39
CA VAL A 677 0.21 11.66 -10.76
C VAL A 677 1.31 12.39 -9.98
N ALA A 678 2.08 13.23 -10.68
CA ALA A 678 3.05 14.14 -10.11
C ALA A 678 2.71 15.57 -10.51
N LYS A 679 2.76 16.49 -9.54
CA LYS A 679 2.64 17.93 -9.76
C LYS A 679 3.94 18.48 -10.32
N VAL A 680 3.83 19.39 -11.27
CA VAL A 680 4.96 20.05 -11.91
C VAL A 680 4.86 21.57 -11.78
N CYS A 681 5.97 22.21 -11.45
CA CYS A 681 6.10 23.66 -11.39
C CYS A 681 7.44 24.16 -11.95
N ALA A 682 7.44 25.37 -12.47
CA ALA A 682 8.60 26.05 -13.03
C ALA A 682 9.38 26.77 -11.91
N LEU A 683 10.67 26.48 -11.78
CA LEU A 683 11.54 27.01 -10.73
C LEU A 683 12.34 28.22 -11.23
N LEU A 684 12.23 29.32 -10.51
CA LEU A 684 12.99 30.55 -10.75
C LEU A 684 14.34 30.55 -9.98
N PRO A 685 15.28 31.47 -10.29
CA PRO A 685 16.59 31.54 -9.63
C PRO A 685 16.50 31.86 -8.13
N ASP A 686 15.42 32.52 -7.73
CA ASP A 686 15.07 32.80 -6.33
C ASP A 686 14.57 31.57 -5.54
N GLY A 687 14.40 30.42 -6.21
CA GLY A 687 13.91 29.17 -5.61
C GLY A 687 12.38 29.04 -5.51
N SER A 688 11.62 30.03 -5.96
CA SER A 688 10.16 29.97 -6.03
C SER A 688 9.70 29.06 -7.18
N CYS A 689 8.62 28.31 -6.93
CA CYS A 689 8.06 27.37 -7.89
C CYS A 689 6.64 27.78 -8.27
N HIS A 690 6.40 27.97 -9.57
CA HIS A 690 5.13 28.49 -10.10
C HIS A 690 4.47 27.52 -11.07
N GLY A 691 3.15 27.42 -10.98
CA GLY A 691 2.35 26.53 -11.80
C GLY A 691 1.75 25.35 -11.04
N ASN A 692 0.69 24.78 -11.59
CA ASN A 692 -0.05 23.65 -11.02
C ASN A 692 -0.49 22.71 -12.15
N THR A 693 0.47 22.27 -12.95
CA THR A 693 0.23 21.27 -14.00
C THR A 693 0.65 19.89 -13.49
N PHE A 694 0.22 18.84 -14.18
CA PHE A 694 0.41 17.47 -13.73
C PHE A 694 0.94 16.60 -14.87
N ILE A 695 1.80 15.66 -14.50
CA ILE A 695 2.19 14.54 -15.35
C ILE A 695 1.76 13.23 -14.70
N THR A 696 1.58 12.18 -15.50
CA THR A 696 1.23 10.85 -14.99
C THR A 696 2.30 9.84 -15.37
N TYR A 697 2.91 9.20 -14.39
CA TYR A 697 3.78 8.05 -14.57
C TYR A 697 2.95 6.76 -14.68
N ARG A 698 3.18 5.99 -15.73
CA ARG A 698 2.55 4.69 -16.01
C ARG A 698 3.56 3.56 -16.10
N SER A 699 3.10 2.34 -16.33
CA SER A 699 3.94 1.18 -16.55
C SER A 699 4.95 1.33 -17.70
N ALA A 700 5.93 0.43 -17.70
CA ALA A 700 6.83 0.26 -18.83
C ALA A 700 6.06 -0.33 -20.03
N PRO A 701 6.47 -0.04 -21.27
CA PRO A 701 5.93 -0.71 -22.45
C PRO A 701 6.16 -2.22 -22.38
N SER A 702 5.11 -3.01 -22.62
CA SER A 702 5.17 -4.47 -22.73
C SER A 702 4.97 -4.89 -24.19
N CYS A 703 5.68 -5.92 -24.64
CA CYS A 703 5.64 -6.42 -26.02
C CYS A 703 5.46 -7.95 -26.05
N PRO A 704 4.30 -8.48 -25.62
CA PRO A 704 4.08 -9.93 -25.52
C PRO A 704 4.02 -10.64 -26.87
N SER A 705 3.68 -9.94 -27.96
CA SER A 705 3.44 -10.60 -29.25
C SER A 705 3.99 -9.82 -30.42
N ILE A 706 4.44 -10.57 -31.41
CA ILE A 706 5.01 -10.09 -32.66
C ILE A 706 4.44 -10.92 -33.80
N SER A 707 3.87 -10.27 -34.80
CA SER A 707 3.27 -10.96 -35.94
C SER A 707 3.64 -10.25 -37.24
N PRO A 708 4.15 -10.96 -38.25
CA PRO A 708 4.41 -12.40 -38.29
C PRO A 708 5.71 -12.77 -37.55
N GLU A 709 5.75 -13.99 -37.01
CA GLU A 709 6.90 -14.45 -36.21
C GLU A 709 8.16 -14.77 -37.02
N SER A 710 8.03 -14.92 -38.33
CA SER A 710 9.13 -15.26 -39.23
C SER A 710 9.09 -14.36 -40.46
N THR A 711 10.25 -14.13 -41.07
CA THR A 711 10.35 -13.42 -42.34
C THR A 711 11.59 -13.84 -43.11
N TRP A 712 11.63 -13.48 -44.38
CA TRP A 712 12.69 -13.78 -45.31
C TRP A 712 13.98 -13.06 -44.91
N PHE A 713 15.13 -13.70 -45.18
CA PHE A 713 16.46 -13.10 -45.01
C PHE A 713 16.62 -11.79 -45.79
N SER A 714 15.88 -11.65 -46.90
CA SER A 714 15.81 -10.42 -47.70
C SER A 714 15.15 -9.24 -46.99
N GLY A 715 14.58 -9.42 -45.79
CA GLY A 715 13.85 -8.38 -45.07
C GLY A 715 12.48 -8.07 -45.68
N LYS A 716 12.14 -6.79 -45.80
CA LYS A 716 10.91 -6.19 -46.36
C LYS A 716 9.56 -6.53 -45.73
N ARG A 717 9.44 -7.53 -44.87
CA ARG A 717 8.16 -7.87 -44.25
C ARG A 717 7.81 -6.89 -43.14
N LYS A 718 6.62 -6.29 -43.24
CA LYS A 718 6.04 -5.50 -42.15
C LYS A 718 5.77 -6.40 -40.96
N ILE A 719 6.36 -6.05 -39.81
CA ILE A 719 6.12 -6.69 -38.53
C ILE A 719 5.21 -5.79 -37.70
N THR A 720 4.18 -6.40 -37.12
CA THR A 720 3.31 -5.81 -36.11
C THR A 720 3.75 -6.28 -34.74
N ILE A 721 4.14 -5.35 -33.87
CA ILE A 721 4.35 -5.61 -32.44
C ILE A 721 3.07 -5.23 -31.73
N SER A 722 2.50 -6.13 -30.93
CA SER A 722 1.29 -5.86 -30.15
C SER A 722 1.61 -6.04 -28.66
N GLY A 723 1.09 -5.11 -27.85
CA GLY A 723 1.39 -5.03 -26.44
C GLY A 723 0.74 -3.84 -25.76
N SER A 724 1.18 -3.51 -24.55
CA SER A 724 0.65 -2.38 -23.76
C SER A 724 1.66 -1.24 -23.66
N HIS A 725 1.16 -0.01 -23.57
CA HIS A 725 1.95 1.20 -23.36
C HIS A 725 3.03 1.46 -24.44
N LEU A 726 2.83 0.94 -25.66
CA LEU A 726 3.78 1.06 -26.76
C LEU A 726 4.00 2.51 -27.21
N GLU A 727 3.07 3.42 -26.87
CA GLU A 727 3.21 4.86 -27.09
C GLU A 727 4.40 5.50 -26.34
N PHE A 728 4.96 4.82 -25.32
CA PHE A 728 6.15 5.28 -24.61
C PHE A 728 7.47 4.85 -25.26
N VAL A 729 7.42 3.96 -26.25
CA VAL A 729 8.63 3.45 -26.92
C VAL A 729 9.24 4.56 -27.78
N GLU A 730 10.48 4.94 -27.47
CA GLU A 730 11.20 5.98 -28.22
C GLU A 730 11.85 5.42 -29.49
N ALA A 731 12.33 4.19 -29.44
CA ALA A 731 13.01 3.53 -30.54
C ALA A 731 12.89 2.01 -30.43
N VAL A 732 12.97 1.32 -31.56
CA VAL A 732 13.12 -0.14 -31.63
C VAL A 732 14.51 -0.42 -32.20
N ILE A 733 15.27 -1.30 -31.53
CA ILE A 733 16.63 -1.66 -31.98
C ILE A 733 16.60 -3.08 -32.53
N HIS A 734 17.06 -3.22 -33.77
CA HIS A 734 17.28 -4.51 -34.42
C HIS A 734 18.71 -4.54 -34.98
N SER A 735 19.49 -5.59 -34.69
CA SER A 735 20.89 -5.73 -35.15
C SER A 735 21.83 -4.56 -34.80
N LYS A 736 21.62 -3.89 -33.65
CA LYS A 736 22.35 -2.65 -33.24
C LYS A 736 22.06 -1.42 -34.13
N VAL A 737 21.07 -1.47 -35.01
CA VAL A 737 20.60 -0.32 -35.80
C VAL A 737 19.35 0.25 -35.14
N LEU A 738 19.35 1.57 -34.92
CA LEU A 738 18.20 2.32 -34.41
C LEU A 738 17.18 2.46 -35.55
N GLN A 739 15.94 2.01 -35.34
CA GLN A 739 14.85 2.20 -36.29
C GLN A 739 13.83 3.20 -35.72
N GLU A 740 13.32 4.11 -36.57
CA GLU A 740 12.24 5.03 -36.21
C GLU A 740 10.92 4.27 -36.05
N VAL A 741 10.20 4.54 -34.96
CA VAL A 741 8.89 3.94 -34.67
C VAL A 741 7.80 4.88 -35.16
N ARG A 742 6.95 4.42 -36.09
CA ARG A 742 5.72 5.12 -36.48
C ARG A 742 4.53 4.44 -35.79
N LEU A 743 3.91 5.13 -34.83
CA LEU A 743 2.65 4.71 -34.22
C LEU A 743 1.53 4.81 -35.27
N ALA A 744 0.67 3.79 -35.36
CA ALA A 744 -0.49 3.85 -36.26
C ALA A 744 -1.51 4.87 -35.69
N GLY A 745 -1.60 6.03 -36.35
CA GLY A 745 -2.63 7.03 -36.05
C GLY A 745 -4.02 6.52 -36.37
N ASN A 746 -4.97 6.88 -35.52
CA ASN A 746 -6.39 6.58 -35.65
C ASN A 746 -7.00 7.49 -36.75
N ASP A 747 -6.71 7.21 -38.02
CA ASP A 747 -7.30 7.91 -39.16
C ASP A 747 -8.20 6.97 -39.97
N ASN A 748 -9.48 7.34 -40.02
CA ASN A 748 -10.40 6.83 -41.01
C ASN A 748 -9.90 7.19 -42.42
N ASN A 749 -9.97 6.20 -43.31
CA ASN A 749 -9.82 6.22 -44.77
C ASN A 749 -8.46 5.86 -45.39
N GLN A 750 -8.49 4.69 -46.05
CA GLN A 750 -7.79 4.28 -47.27
C GLN A 750 -6.26 4.43 -47.39
N LYS A 751 -5.60 3.25 -47.38
CA LYS A 751 -4.42 2.84 -48.17
C LYS A 751 -3.50 3.96 -48.72
N LYS A 752 -2.28 4.02 -48.17
CA LYS A 752 -1.04 3.73 -48.93
C LYS A 752 0.11 3.41 -47.98
N GLU A 753 0.90 2.42 -48.39
CA GLU A 753 2.01 1.80 -47.68
C GLU A 753 3.19 2.75 -47.51
N ASP A 754 3.85 2.70 -46.35
CA ASP A 754 5.28 2.96 -46.22
C ASP A 754 5.94 1.80 -45.47
N LYS A 755 7.04 1.30 -46.06
CA LYS A 755 7.75 0.05 -45.77
C LYS A 755 8.65 0.15 -44.53
N LEU A 756 8.85 -0.98 -43.86
CA LEU A 756 10.10 -1.32 -43.17
C LEU A 756 10.33 -2.84 -43.18
N GLU A 757 11.59 -3.22 -43.33
CA GLU A 757 12.12 -4.58 -43.43
C GLU A 757 12.57 -5.08 -42.03
N MET A 758 12.34 -6.34 -41.62
CA MET A 758 13.28 -7.21 -40.81
C MET A 758 12.63 -8.40 -40.05
N THR A 759 13.45 -9.32 -39.49
CA THR A 759 13.20 -10.67 -38.89
C THR A 759 13.29 -10.80 -37.35
N LYS A 760 12.60 -11.78 -36.74
CA LYS A 760 12.39 -11.99 -35.28
C LYS A 760 13.63 -12.36 -34.42
N ALA A 761 14.83 -12.57 -34.97
CA ALA A 761 15.96 -13.09 -34.17
C ALA A 761 16.78 -12.03 -33.40
N GLU A 762 16.55 -10.73 -33.61
CA GLU A 762 17.36 -9.65 -32.98
C GLU A 762 16.52 -8.43 -32.57
N LEU A 763 15.20 -8.58 -32.45
CA LEU A 763 14.32 -7.50 -32.01
C LEU A 763 14.44 -7.34 -30.50
N SER A 764 15.10 -6.26 -30.11
CA SER A 764 15.20 -5.84 -28.73
C SER A 764 14.60 -4.44 -28.63
N VAL A 765 13.41 -4.35 -28.05
CA VAL A 765 12.73 -3.07 -27.85
C VAL A 765 13.26 -2.50 -26.53
N TRP A 766 13.77 -1.28 -26.56
CA TRP A 766 14.29 -0.60 -25.37
C TRP A 766 13.80 0.83 -25.33
N GLY A 767 13.45 1.33 -24.14
CA GLY A 767 13.46 2.76 -23.88
C GLY A 767 14.89 3.24 -23.61
N VAL A 768 15.28 4.42 -24.09
CA VAL A 768 16.54 5.06 -23.70
C VAL A 768 16.22 6.27 -22.85
N HIS A 769 16.63 6.27 -21.58
CA HIS A 769 16.51 7.45 -20.71
C HIS A 769 17.87 7.74 -20.07
N GLU A 770 18.33 8.98 -20.22
CA GLU A 770 19.67 9.41 -19.75
C GLU A 770 20.83 8.48 -20.17
N GLY A 771 20.78 7.97 -21.41
CA GLY A 771 21.81 7.07 -21.93
C GLY A 771 21.77 5.63 -21.40
N LYS A 772 20.85 5.31 -20.48
CA LYS A 772 20.58 3.93 -20.03
C LYS A 772 19.50 3.29 -20.88
N LYS A 773 19.72 2.04 -21.27
CA LYS A 773 18.76 1.23 -22.04
C LYS A 773 17.89 0.44 -21.05
N TYR A 774 16.57 0.54 -21.20
CA TYR A 774 15.57 -0.17 -20.42
C TYR A 774 14.84 -1.16 -21.33
N PRO A 775 14.95 -2.48 -21.12
CA PRO A 775 14.35 -3.47 -22.02
C PRO A 775 12.84 -3.45 -21.89
N CYS A 776 12.12 -3.65 -23.00
CA CYS A 776 10.74 -4.12 -22.93
C CYS A 776 10.72 -5.56 -22.41
N ILE A 777 9.81 -5.83 -21.48
CA ILE A 777 9.66 -7.16 -20.91
C ILE A 777 8.90 -8.02 -21.92
N MET A 778 9.54 -9.10 -22.38
CA MET A 778 8.92 -10.16 -23.15
C MET A 778 8.18 -11.08 -22.17
N THR A 779 6.91 -10.81 -21.91
CA THR A 779 6.08 -11.72 -21.13
C THR A 779 5.60 -12.84 -22.05
N ASN A 780 5.90 -14.10 -21.69
CA ASN A 780 5.27 -15.25 -22.35
C ASN A 780 3.80 -15.26 -21.92
N MET A 781 2.87 -15.02 -22.84
CA MET A 781 1.49 -15.42 -22.62
C MET A 781 1.36 -16.94 -22.85
N PRO A 782 0.51 -17.64 -22.07
CA PRO A 782 0.17 -19.05 -22.31
C PRO A 782 -0.59 -19.25 -23.63
#